data_AF-A0A841WVU9-F1
#
_entry.id   AF-A0A841WVU9-F1
#
_cell.length_a   1.000
_cell.length_b   1.000
_cell.length_c   1.000
_cell.angle_alpha   90.00
_cell.angle_beta   90.00
_cell.angle_gamma   90.00
#
_symmetry.space_group_name_H-M   'P 1'
#
loop_
_entity.id
_entity.type
_entity.pdbx_description
1 polymer ?
#
loop_
_entity_poly.entity_id
_entity_poly.type
_entity_poly.pdbx_seq_one_letter_code
_entity_poly.pdbx_strand_id
1 'polypeptide(L)'
;MTSIERTAYPRFKRQFTTKELSDIYTPTPSEIAFAYSTAKGESNILNLLVILKSFQRLGYFPSIADIPLKIINHIRSHLKFELDIVLGYETSKTMYRHRTAIREYLQVKPFNQTALHLAVSAVNESAQVMDNPADLMNVAIAELIKNRYELPGFNTLNRLVRRVRNVVNQNLFKLVLNRLSDDYQQRLLDLLDNHPVEYRSLYNNLKQLPKRPTRNHLNDLIVHSIWLDSLGDVKPLLADITAAKIQHFAAEARVLDASEIKEFNLPKRITLILCLIYSASVMTRDNLVEMFLKKMQLIHNNAKKELELIKQRYQETVEKLLGVFSDVLQVLIDEPPEVGTVVKVDKVDKVEQVNQVLIPSGGAEQLLSECESINAYKGNNYFPLLWQFYKSHRSTFFRLLSALKFSSTTNEQSVVEALNFILENQSRRGQFFNNTIDLDFASPQWQKLLFVEQGNKTKIVRRHLEVCVFSYLMAELRSGDICVKGSENYADHREQLLPWSECLPLIDQYCGDLGFANNAVDFVEQLKTLLTDTAFKVDAGYPDNRQLVINDLGEPVLKKSVRHDLSPSAKALLEAVEERFPERNLIDILRNVDYWTNFTRHFGPMSGSDPKLSRATERYLLTSFTYGCNLGPTQAARHMRGIVTSKEISFVNRRHVSVDKLNAALVDIINRYNVLKLPSIWGDGTTAAADGTKYELYEENLLSEYHIRYGGYGGIAYHHVSDTYVALFSHFISCGTWEAVYIIEGLLKNLSDIQPHTIHADTQGQSTPVFALSHMLGIKLMPRIRNWKDLNFFRPDNDAVYKHIDSLFKDAIDWEKIQTHWQDILQVVLSIQTGKISSAVLLRKLGNYSRKNRLYQAFQELGRVIRTVFLLQYISDMKLRQQITAATNIVEAYNGFSKWFFFGGFGVIANNDPIEQEKIVKYNDLVANAVIFHNVVDLTDILRDLLKSGYLITREDVAALSPYMTSHIKRFGDYLIDMETVPNLLDDDGLLVLV
;
A
#
# COMPACT_ATOMS: atom_id res chain seq x y z
N MET A 1 -3.43 32.42 -1.63
CA MET A 1 -3.02 32.47 -0.22
C MET A 1 -3.18 31.05 0.32
N THR A 2 -2.28 30.53 1.16
CA THR A 2 -2.60 29.28 1.87
C THR A 2 -3.73 29.54 2.87
N SER A 3 -4.69 28.61 2.93
CA SER A 3 -5.72 28.64 3.98
C SER A 3 -5.08 28.31 5.32
N ILE A 4 -5.47 29.04 6.37
CA ILE A 4 -5.00 28.82 7.75
C ILE A 4 -5.29 27.41 8.23
N GLU A 5 -6.39 26.84 7.76
CA GLU A 5 -6.87 25.53 8.17
C GLU A 5 -5.96 24.39 7.68
N ARG A 6 -5.10 24.64 6.68
CA ARG A 6 -4.16 23.65 6.13
C ARG A 6 -2.80 23.63 6.84
N THR A 7 -2.63 24.43 7.89
CA THR A 7 -1.33 24.58 8.55
C THR A 7 -1.41 24.23 10.02
N ALA A 8 -0.28 23.89 10.63
CA ALA A 8 -0.13 23.70 12.07
C ALA A 8 -0.19 25.01 12.85
N TYR A 9 -0.60 26.12 12.21
CA TYR A 9 -0.77 27.40 12.88
C TYR A 9 -1.83 27.25 13.98
N PRO A 10 -1.48 27.55 15.25
CA PRO A 10 -2.38 27.32 16.36
C PRO A 10 -3.68 28.12 16.21
N ARG A 11 -4.81 27.47 16.50
CA ARG A 11 -6.14 28.08 16.50
C ARG A 11 -6.97 27.55 17.65
N PHE A 12 -7.94 28.33 18.09
CA PHE A 12 -9.00 27.80 18.91
C PHE A 12 -9.77 26.76 18.10
N LYS A 13 -10.04 25.62 18.73
CA LYS A 13 -10.92 24.62 18.13
C LYS A 13 -12.33 25.21 18.06
N ARG A 14 -13.10 24.82 17.04
CA ARG A 14 -14.54 25.18 16.96
C ARG A 14 -15.33 24.56 18.13
N GLN A 15 -14.83 23.45 18.68
CA GLN A 15 -15.45 22.71 19.77
C GLN A 15 -14.38 22.29 20.80
N PHE A 16 -14.74 22.26 22.08
CA PHE A 16 -13.90 21.83 23.20
C PHE A 16 -14.62 20.77 24.01
N THR A 17 -13.92 19.69 24.35
CA THR A 17 -14.38 18.66 25.28
C THR A 17 -14.17 19.13 26.72
N THR A 18 -14.86 18.55 27.71
CA THR A 18 -14.63 18.95 29.11
C THR A 18 -13.24 18.56 29.57
N LYS A 19 -12.74 17.39 29.13
CA LYS A 19 -11.36 16.95 29.35
C LYS A 19 -10.33 17.91 28.76
N GLU A 20 -10.56 18.43 27.55
CA GLU A 20 -9.64 19.42 26.97
C GLU A 20 -9.67 20.76 27.72
N LEU A 21 -10.85 21.18 28.18
CA LEU A 21 -10.98 22.36 29.04
C LEU A 21 -10.24 22.15 30.36
N SER A 22 -10.37 20.97 30.98
CA SER A 22 -9.67 20.65 32.23
C SER A 22 -8.16 20.60 32.06
N ASP A 23 -7.66 19.91 31.04
CA ASP A 23 -6.24 19.60 30.88
C ASP A 23 -5.45 20.83 30.41
N ILE A 24 -6.05 21.66 29.54
CA ILE A 24 -5.33 22.76 28.87
C ILE A 24 -5.63 24.11 29.54
N TYR A 25 -6.89 24.38 29.88
CA TYR A 25 -7.34 25.73 30.24
C TYR A 25 -7.51 25.95 31.75
N THR A 26 -7.36 24.93 32.58
CA THR A 26 -7.39 25.10 34.05
C THR A 26 -6.11 25.76 34.56
N PRO A 27 -6.19 26.94 35.21
CA PRO A 27 -5.04 27.60 35.81
C PRO A 27 -4.39 26.77 36.91
N THR A 28 -3.06 26.65 36.87
CA THR A 28 -2.30 25.99 37.93
C THR A 28 -2.11 26.91 39.14
N PRO A 29 -1.79 26.38 40.34
CA PRO A 29 -1.56 27.21 41.52
C PRO A 29 -0.48 28.29 41.33
N SER A 30 0.58 28.00 40.57
CA SER A 30 1.64 28.97 40.26
C SER A 30 1.17 30.09 39.33
N GLU A 31 0.34 29.77 38.34
CA GLU A 31 -0.25 30.76 37.42
C GLU A 31 -1.24 31.69 38.14
N ILE A 32 -2.03 31.14 39.06
CA ILE A 32 -2.94 31.92 39.91
C ILE A 32 -2.12 32.88 40.78
N ALA A 33 -1.09 32.40 41.47
CA ALA A 33 -0.20 33.24 42.28
C ALA A 33 0.43 34.38 41.45
N PHE A 34 0.93 34.07 40.25
CA PHE A 34 1.44 35.05 39.30
C PHE A 34 0.39 36.10 38.90
N ALA A 35 -0.86 35.70 38.69
CA ALA A 35 -1.91 36.62 38.30
C ALA A 35 -2.25 37.61 39.43
N TYR A 36 -2.34 37.14 40.67
CA TYR A 36 -2.58 37.98 41.85
C TYR A 36 -1.40 38.89 42.20
N SER A 37 -0.16 38.52 41.88
CA SER A 37 1.00 39.41 42.08
C SER A 37 1.09 40.52 41.02
N THR A 38 0.54 40.29 39.83
CA THR A 38 0.74 41.14 38.65
C THR A 38 -0.43 42.10 38.37
N ALA A 39 -1.66 41.68 38.70
CA ALA A 39 -2.89 42.43 38.44
C ALA A 39 -3.67 42.68 39.74
N LYS A 40 -4.38 43.82 39.80
CA LYS A 40 -5.31 44.15 40.90
C LYS A 40 -6.73 44.28 40.35
N GLY A 41 -7.70 43.73 41.10
CA GLY A 41 -9.10 43.67 40.71
C GLY A 41 -9.45 42.40 39.92
N GLU A 42 -10.62 41.82 40.20
CA GLU A 42 -11.05 40.52 39.69
C GLU A 42 -11.12 40.49 38.15
N SER A 43 -11.59 41.58 37.53
CA SER A 43 -11.61 41.72 36.07
C SER A 43 -10.20 41.66 35.45
N ASN A 44 -9.21 42.34 36.03
CA ASN A 44 -7.84 42.32 35.50
C ASN A 44 -7.15 40.97 35.72
N ILE A 45 -7.45 40.28 36.81
CA ILE A 45 -6.94 38.93 37.10
C ILE A 45 -7.53 37.93 36.09
N LEU A 46 -8.84 37.99 35.83
CA LEU A 46 -9.49 37.18 34.81
C LEU A 46 -8.90 37.46 33.42
N ASN A 47 -8.74 38.73 33.05
CA ASN A 47 -8.12 39.15 31.78
C ASN A 47 -6.71 38.59 31.61
N LEU A 48 -5.89 38.64 32.67
CA LEU A 48 -4.51 38.15 32.63
C LEU A 48 -4.46 36.62 32.47
N LEU A 49 -5.27 35.87 33.24
CA LEU A 49 -5.30 34.41 33.19
C LEU A 49 -5.87 33.87 31.88
N VAL A 50 -6.96 34.46 31.38
CA VAL A 50 -7.55 34.08 30.09
C VAL A 50 -6.55 34.28 28.96
N ILE A 51 -5.82 35.41 28.96
CA ILE A 51 -4.81 35.68 27.93
C ILE A 51 -3.57 34.80 28.11
N LEU A 52 -3.15 34.52 29.35
CA LEU A 52 -2.05 33.59 29.64
C LEU A 52 -2.35 32.20 29.09
N LYS A 53 -3.52 31.64 29.41
CA LYS A 53 -3.93 30.32 28.91
C LYS A 53 -4.12 30.30 27.40
N SER A 54 -4.69 31.36 26.85
CA SER A 54 -4.81 31.52 25.39
C SER A 54 -3.43 31.56 24.72
N PHE A 55 -2.46 32.27 25.31
CA PHE A 55 -1.11 32.37 24.78
C PHE A 55 -0.35 31.04 24.89
N GLN A 56 -0.45 30.33 26.02
CA GLN A 56 0.16 29.01 26.17
C GLN A 56 -0.34 28.03 25.11
N ARG A 57 -1.62 28.13 24.72
CA ARG A 57 -2.17 27.29 23.65
C ARG A 57 -1.80 27.77 22.24
N LEU A 58 -1.81 29.08 22.00
CA LEU A 58 -1.70 29.64 20.65
C LEU A 58 -0.30 30.09 20.25
N GLY A 59 0.58 30.38 21.20
CA GLY A 59 1.90 30.96 20.95
C GLY A 59 1.88 32.42 20.48
N TYR A 60 0.71 33.06 20.43
CA TYR A 60 0.52 34.48 20.12
C TYR A 60 -0.64 35.06 20.94
N PHE A 61 -0.75 36.40 21.02
CA PHE A 61 -1.85 37.06 21.71
C PHE A 61 -3.08 37.24 20.80
N PRO A 62 -4.19 36.50 20.99
CA PRO A 62 -5.40 36.67 20.18
C PRO A 62 -6.13 37.99 20.51
N SER A 63 -7.05 38.39 19.63
CA SER A 63 -8.05 39.40 20.00
C SER A 63 -8.97 38.84 21.08
N ILE A 64 -9.39 39.68 22.01
CA ILE A 64 -10.30 39.30 23.10
C ILE A 64 -11.63 38.78 22.53
N ALA A 65 -12.10 39.35 21.43
CA ALA A 65 -13.34 38.94 20.77
C ALA A 65 -13.26 37.54 20.14
N ASP A 66 -12.04 37.06 19.84
CA ASP A 66 -11.83 35.76 19.21
C ASP A 66 -11.74 34.62 20.24
N ILE A 67 -11.72 34.94 21.54
CA ILE A 67 -11.59 33.94 22.62
C ILE A 67 -12.96 33.30 22.89
N PRO A 68 -13.10 31.98 22.75
CA PRO A 68 -14.35 31.27 23.01
C PRO A 68 -14.90 31.49 24.43
N LEU A 69 -16.20 31.80 24.52
CA LEU A 69 -16.91 31.97 25.80
C LEU A 69 -16.77 30.76 26.74
N LYS A 70 -16.68 29.54 26.19
CA LYS A 70 -16.46 28.32 26.99
C LYS A 70 -15.16 28.36 27.79
N ILE A 71 -14.06 28.86 27.21
CA ILE A 71 -12.77 29.00 27.90
C ILE A 71 -12.87 30.05 29.00
N ILE A 72 -13.52 31.18 28.71
CA ILE A 72 -13.73 32.27 29.67
C ILE A 72 -14.55 31.76 30.86
N ASN A 73 -15.65 31.07 30.59
CA ASN A 73 -16.54 30.54 31.62
C ASN A 73 -15.87 29.44 32.46
N HIS A 74 -15.04 28.57 31.84
CA HIS A 74 -14.28 27.54 32.55
C HIS A 74 -13.25 28.14 33.53
N ILE A 75 -12.50 29.14 33.07
CA ILE A 75 -11.51 29.83 33.95
C ILE A 75 -12.24 30.60 35.06
N ARG A 76 -13.36 31.25 34.74
CA ARG A 76 -14.19 31.98 35.71
C ARG A 76 -14.74 31.06 36.80
N SER A 77 -15.32 29.91 36.42
CA SER A 77 -15.87 28.95 37.37
C SER A 77 -14.79 28.38 38.29
N HIS A 78 -13.59 28.15 37.77
CA HIS A 78 -12.44 27.68 38.56
C HIS A 78 -11.99 28.71 39.60
N LEU A 79 -12.04 30.00 39.27
CA LEU A 79 -11.68 31.11 40.17
C LEU A 79 -12.82 31.51 41.14
N LYS A 80 -14.02 30.93 40.99
CA LYS A 80 -15.25 31.28 41.74
C LYS A 80 -15.65 32.76 41.61
N PHE A 81 -15.41 33.36 40.45
CA PHE A 81 -15.83 34.73 40.13
C PHE A 81 -17.29 34.78 39.62
N GLU A 82 -17.97 35.91 39.87
CA GLU A 82 -19.35 36.14 39.43
C GLU A 82 -19.46 36.33 37.90
N LEU A 83 -20.64 36.03 37.35
CA LEU A 83 -20.91 36.01 35.89
C LEU A 83 -20.96 37.41 35.26
N ASP A 84 -21.14 38.45 36.06
CA ASP A 84 -21.19 39.86 35.68
C ASP A 84 -19.80 40.43 35.32
N ILE A 85 -18.72 39.77 35.71
CA ILE A 85 -17.36 40.16 35.36
C ILE A 85 -17.07 39.82 33.89
N VAL A 86 -17.09 40.87 33.06
CA VAL A 86 -16.83 40.80 31.62
C VAL A 86 -15.33 40.88 31.31
N LEU A 87 -14.89 40.08 30.35
CA LEU A 87 -13.53 40.12 29.80
C LEU A 87 -13.35 41.39 28.95
N GLY A 88 -12.35 42.22 29.26
CA GLY A 88 -12.09 43.46 28.52
C GLY A 88 -11.09 44.40 29.21
N TYR A 89 -10.32 45.14 28.42
CA TYR A 89 -9.40 46.17 28.93
C TYR A 89 -9.97 47.57 28.72
N GLU A 90 -10.03 48.36 29.80
CA GLU A 90 -10.39 49.78 29.73
C GLU A 90 -9.31 50.65 29.07
N THR A 91 -8.03 50.28 29.24
CA THR A 91 -6.90 50.99 28.62
C THR A 91 -5.90 50.06 27.94
N SER A 92 -5.37 50.50 26.80
CA SER A 92 -4.34 49.77 26.05
C SER A 92 -3.05 49.56 26.84
N LYS A 93 -2.72 50.48 27.77
CA LYS A 93 -1.54 50.38 28.65
C LYS A 93 -1.57 49.13 29.54
N THR A 94 -2.72 48.82 30.16
CA THR A 94 -2.88 47.64 31.01
C THR A 94 -2.70 46.35 30.20
N MET A 95 -3.28 46.32 28.99
CA MET A 95 -3.13 45.20 28.05
C MET A 95 -1.66 44.95 27.68
N TYR A 96 -0.91 45.99 27.32
CA TYR A 96 0.53 45.85 27.02
C TYR A 96 1.35 45.41 28.24
N ARG A 97 1.01 45.87 29.44
CA ARG A 97 1.65 45.43 30.68
C ARG A 97 1.44 43.94 30.93
N HIS A 98 0.21 43.46 30.76
CA HIS A 98 -0.12 42.03 30.89
C HIS A 98 0.62 41.17 29.86
N ARG A 99 0.67 41.61 28.60
CA ARG A 99 1.44 40.90 27.55
C ARG A 99 2.93 40.81 27.88
N THR A 100 3.51 41.88 28.44
CA THR A 100 4.93 41.92 28.84
C THR A 100 5.19 40.96 30.00
N ALA A 101 4.34 40.99 31.03
CA ALA A 101 4.44 40.09 32.17
C ALA A 101 4.29 38.61 31.76
N ILE A 102 3.38 38.29 30.83
CA ILE A 102 3.22 36.92 30.30
C ILE A 102 4.49 36.46 29.56
N ARG A 103 5.09 37.31 28.73
CA ARG A 103 6.34 36.98 28.01
C ARG A 103 7.49 36.70 28.98
N GLU A 104 7.63 37.49 30.04
CA GLU A 104 8.65 37.29 31.07
C GLU A 104 8.40 35.99 31.85
N TYR A 105 7.16 35.73 32.27
CA TYR A 105 6.77 34.53 32.99
C TYR A 105 7.02 33.24 32.20
N LEU A 106 6.66 33.23 30.90
CA LEU A 106 6.85 32.08 30.02
C LEU A 106 8.24 32.03 29.35
N GLN A 107 9.10 33.02 29.58
CA GLN A 107 10.41 33.17 28.94
C GLN A 107 10.34 33.16 27.40
N VAL A 108 9.35 33.86 26.83
CA VAL A 108 9.11 33.94 25.39
C VAL A 108 9.56 35.30 24.85
N LYS A 109 10.32 35.28 23.75
CA LYS A 109 10.84 36.47 23.08
C LYS A 109 9.79 37.02 22.09
N PRO A 110 9.61 38.35 21.99
CA PRO A 110 8.71 38.92 20.99
C PRO A 110 9.23 38.67 19.56
N PHE A 111 8.32 38.56 18.60
CA PHE A 111 8.67 38.44 17.19
C PHE A 111 9.36 39.73 16.69
N ASN A 112 10.65 39.64 16.36
CA ASN A 112 11.50 40.76 15.95
C ASN A 112 12.29 40.41 14.66
N GLN A 113 13.24 41.27 14.25
CA GLN A 113 14.05 41.03 13.05
C GLN A 113 14.92 39.76 13.12
N THR A 114 15.42 39.38 14.30
CA THR A 114 16.21 38.15 14.44
C THR A 114 15.33 36.91 14.27
N ALA A 115 14.10 36.93 14.82
CA ALA A 115 13.11 35.87 14.60
C ALA A 115 12.72 35.77 13.12
N LEU A 116 12.57 36.91 12.43
CA LEU A 116 12.29 36.97 11.01
C LEU A 116 13.41 36.30 10.18
N HIS A 117 14.67 36.63 10.46
CA HIS A 117 15.82 36.02 9.77
C HIS A 117 15.89 34.51 9.98
N LEU A 118 15.67 34.06 11.21
CA LEU A 118 15.62 32.64 11.56
C LEU A 118 14.53 31.90 10.78
N ALA A 119 13.30 32.43 10.76
CA ALA A 119 12.21 31.85 9.98
C ALA A 119 12.50 31.85 8.47
N VAL A 120 13.10 32.93 7.94
CA VAL A 120 13.48 33.01 6.53
C VAL A 120 14.55 31.97 6.18
N SER A 121 15.58 31.79 7.02
CA SER A 121 16.64 30.80 6.79
C SER A 121 16.08 29.37 6.74
N ALA A 122 15.29 29.00 7.75
CA ALA A 122 14.69 27.67 7.85
C ALA A 122 13.75 27.35 6.68
N VAL A 123 12.92 28.33 6.29
CA VAL A 123 12.04 28.19 5.12
C VAL A 123 12.84 28.13 3.83
N ASN A 124 13.94 28.88 3.71
CA ASN A 124 14.78 28.88 2.51
C ASN A 124 15.45 27.51 2.30
N GLU A 125 16.03 26.93 3.35
CA GLU A 125 16.62 25.58 3.31
C GLU A 125 15.56 24.53 2.96
N SER A 126 14.41 24.57 3.64
CA SER A 126 13.33 23.60 3.41
C SER A 126 12.69 23.75 2.03
N ALA A 127 12.58 24.97 1.51
CA ALA A 127 12.02 25.25 0.19
C ALA A 127 12.91 24.73 -0.96
N GLN A 128 14.18 24.42 -0.71
CA GLN A 128 15.01 23.71 -1.71
C GLN A 128 14.53 22.27 -1.93
N VAL A 129 13.99 21.64 -0.88
CA VAL A 129 13.59 20.23 -0.88
C VAL A 129 12.09 20.07 -1.15
N MET A 130 11.25 20.89 -0.52
CA MET A 130 9.78 20.80 -0.54
C MET A 130 9.15 22.05 -1.16
N ASP A 131 7.94 21.93 -1.73
CA ASP A 131 7.26 23.06 -2.40
C ASP A 131 5.84 23.35 -1.87
N ASN A 132 5.29 22.51 -0.99
CA ASN A 132 3.98 22.76 -0.39
C ASN A 132 4.08 23.91 0.64
N PRO A 133 3.34 25.02 0.47
CA PRO A 133 3.47 26.16 1.37
C PRO A 133 2.92 25.90 2.78
N ALA A 134 2.03 24.92 2.97
CA ALA A 134 1.60 24.52 4.30
C ALA A 134 2.76 23.93 5.10
N ASP A 135 3.50 23.00 4.49
CA ASP A 135 4.65 22.33 5.11
C ASP A 135 5.77 23.32 5.42
N LEU A 136 6.08 24.22 4.48
CA LEU A 136 7.04 25.31 4.69
C LEU A 136 6.63 26.23 5.85
N MET A 137 5.32 26.44 6.04
CA MET A 137 4.85 27.24 7.16
C MET A 137 4.94 26.49 8.49
N ASN A 138 4.70 25.17 8.48
CA ASN A 138 4.89 24.32 9.64
C ASN A 138 6.35 24.29 10.09
N VAL A 139 7.31 24.25 9.15
CA VAL A 139 8.74 24.40 9.45
C VAL A 139 9.02 25.74 10.15
N ALA A 140 8.49 26.84 9.60
CA ALA A 140 8.69 28.16 10.20
C ALA A 140 8.11 28.23 11.63
N ILE A 141 6.94 27.64 11.86
CA ILE A 141 6.29 27.56 13.18
C ILE A 141 7.15 26.74 14.15
N ALA A 142 7.59 25.55 13.74
CA ALA A 142 8.40 24.66 14.56
C ALA A 142 9.71 25.33 14.98
N GLU A 143 10.38 26.01 14.06
CA GLU A 143 11.65 26.68 14.34
C GLU A 143 11.49 27.90 15.27
N LEU A 144 10.40 28.66 15.13
CA LEU A 144 10.07 29.75 16.05
C LEU A 144 9.74 29.24 17.46
N ILE A 145 8.97 28.16 17.57
CA ILE A 145 8.61 27.54 18.85
C ILE A 145 9.85 26.98 19.54
N LYS A 146 10.71 26.25 18.81
CA LYS A 146 11.96 25.68 19.32
C LYS A 146 12.87 26.74 19.94
N ASN A 147 12.92 27.93 19.35
CA ASN A 147 13.73 29.07 19.83
C ASN A 147 12.98 30.01 20.80
N ARG A 148 11.77 29.61 21.25
CA ARG A 148 10.89 30.36 22.18
C ARG A 148 10.53 31.78 21.70
N TYR A 149 10.18 31.93 20.43
CA TYR A 149 9.62 33.17 19.91
C TYR A 149 8.09 33.15 19.87
N GLU A 150 7.49 34.32 20.11
CA GLU A 150 6.07 34.56 19.83
C GLU A 150 5.78 34.37 18.32
N LEU A 151 4.68 33.71 18.00
CA LEU A 151 4.26 33.51 16.61
C LEU A 151 3.71 34.83 16.03
N PRO A 152 4.16 35.25 14.83
CA PRO A 152 3.56 36.38 14.15
C PRO A 152 2.17 36.02 13.63
N GLY A 153 1.31 37.03 13.42
CA GLY A 153 -0.01 36.80 12.84
C GLY A 153 0.07 36.02 11.52
N PHE A 154 -0.86 35.09 11.31
CA PHE A 154 -0.89 34.15 10.18
C PHE A 154 -0.58 34.80 8.82
N ASN A 155 -1.19 35.95 8.52
CA ASN A 155 -1.00 36.65 7.25
C ASN A 155 0.46 37.10 7.03
N THR A 156 1.15 37.47 8.10
CA THR A 156 2.58 37.84 8.07
C THR A 156 3.42 36.62 7.70
N LEU A 157 3.17 35.49 8.36
CA LEU A 157 3.91 34.25 8.11
C LEU A 157 3.63 33.69 6.70
N ASN A 158 2.37 33.71 6.27
CA ASN A 158 1.96 33.30 4.92
C ASN A 158 2.63 34.17 3.84
N ARG A 159 2.68 35.49 4.03
CA ARG A 159 3.38 36.40 3.13
C ARG A 159 4.89 36.11 3.07
N LEU A 160 5.52 35.85 4.22
CA LEU A 160 6.93 35.47 4.31
C LEU A 160 7.21 34.19 3.53
N VAL A 161 6.50 33.11 3.84
CA VAL A 161 6.70 31.80 3.20
C VAL A 161 6.47 31.90 1.70
N ARG A 162 5.42 32.58 1.24
CA ARG A 162 5.17 32.81 -0.19
C ARG A 162 6.30 33.57 -0.86
N ARG A 163 6.84 34.60 -0.20
CA ARG A 163 7.96 35.38 -0.75
C ARG A 163 9.21 34.51 -0.87
N VAL A 164 9.60 33.80 0.19
CA VAL A 164 10.80 32.93 0.19
C VAL A 164 10.66 31.82 -0.84
N ARG A 165 9.53 31.10 -0.85
CA ARG A 165 9.23 30.07 -1.85
C ARG A 165 9.31 30.60 -3.28
N ASN A 166 8.69 31.75 -3.55
CA ASN A 166 8.74 32.35 -4.88
C ASN A 166 10.17 32.70 -5.31
N VAL A 167 10.99 33.22 -4.40
CA VAL A 167 12.41 33.52 -4.68
C VAL A 167 13.18 32.24 -4.98
N VAL A 168 13.06 31.21 -4.13
CA VAL A 168 13.71 29.90 -4.34
C VAL A 168 13.31 29.29 -5.68
N ASN A 169 12.00 29.23 -5.97
CA ASN A 169 11.50 28.65 -7.21
C ASN A 169 11.94 29.45 -8.44
N GLN A 170 11.89 30.78 -8.39
CA GLN A 170 12.39 31.61 -9.49
C GLN A 170 13.89 31.41 -9.73
N ASN A 171 14.68 31.24 -8.68
CA ASN A 171 16.12 30.96 -8.81
C ASN A 171 16.35 29.60 -9.47
N LEU A 172 15.66 28.55 -9.03
CA LEU A 172 15.73 27.22 -9.63
C LEU A 172 15.30 27.25 -11.11
N PHE A 173 14.18 27.92 -11.42
CA PHE A 173 13.69 28.02 -12.79
C PHE A 173 14.65 28.78 -13.72
N LYS A 174 15.29 29.85 -13.23
CA LYS A 174 16.31 30.58 -13.98
C LYS A 174 17.57 29.73 -14.18
N LEU A 175 17.98 28.98 -13.16
CA LEU A 175 19.15 28.12 -13.24
C LEU A 175 18.95 27.03 -14.29
N VAL A 176 17.78 26.38 -14.32
CA VAL A 176 17.43 25.40 -15.36
C VAL A 176 17.41 26.07 -16.74
N LEU A 177 16.78 27.24 -16.88
CA LEU A 177 16.72 27.95 -18.15
C LEU A 177 18.10 28.29 -18.71
N ASN A 178 19.02 28.76 -17.85
CA ASN A 178 20.38 29.15 -18.22
C ASN A 178 21.25 27.98 -18.69
N ARG A 179 20.85 26.73 -18.44
CA ARG A 179 21.55 25.51 -18.92
C ARG A 179 21.15 25.12 -20.34
N LEU A 180 20.12 25.75 -20.92
CA LEU A 180 19.50 25.34 -22.17
C LEU A 180 19.91 26.29 -23.31
N SER A 181 20.19 25.73 -24.49
CA SER A 181 20.30 26.53 -25.72
C SER A 181 18.93 27.06 -26.16
N ASP A 182 18.92 28.19 -26.86
CA ASP A 182 17.68 28.80 -27.37
C ASP A 182 16.94 27.88 -28.34
N ASP A 183 17.69 27.12 -29.16
CA ASP A 183 17.13 26.10 -30.07
C ASP A 183 16.36 25.01 -29.32
N TYR A 184 16.96 24.50 -28.24
CA TYR A 184 16.33 23.47 -27.43
C TYR A 184 15.12 24.01 -26.65
N GLN A 185 15.17 25.27 -26.20
CA GLN A 185 14.01 25.93 -25.60
C GLN A 185 12.83 26.01 -26.59
N GLN A 186 13.07 26.40 -27.85
CA GLN A 186 12.01 26.44 -28.87
C GLN A 186 11.43 25.04 -29.12
N ARG A 187 12.28 24.02 -29.25
CA ARG A 187 11.82 22.64 -29.42
C ARG A 187 10.89 22.16 -28.30
N LEU A 188 11.12 22.60 -27.06
CA LEU A 188 10.24 22.30 -25.92
C LEU A 188 8.93 23.09 -25.96
N LEU A 189 8.96 24.34 -26.46
CA LEU A 189 7.77 25.18 -26.61
C LEU A 189 6.85 24.66 -27.72
N ASP A 190 7.42 24.17 -28.82
CA ASP A 190 6.69 23.57 -29.94
C ASP A 190 5.81 22.38 -29.51
N LEU A 191 6.17 21.70 -28.42
CA LEU A 191 5.34 20.63 -27.84
C LEU A 191 3.96 21.13 -27.40
N LEU A 192 3.84 22.42 -27.05
CA LEU A 192 2.59 23.03 -26.59
C LEU A 192 1.69 23.48 -27.74
N ASP A 193 2.19 23.50 -28.97
CA ASP A 193 1.42 23.88 -30.15
C ASP A 193 0.63 22.68 -30.70
N ASN A 194 -0.51 22.98 -31.31
CA ASN A 194 -1.37 21.95 -31.86
C ASN A 194 -0.72 21.35 -33.11
N HIS A 195 -0.63 20.03 -33.17
CA HIS A 195 -0.19 19.35 -34.37
C HIS A 195 -1.20 19.60 -35.51
N PRO A 196 -0.74 19.98 -36.72
CA PRO A 196 -1.61 20.41 -37.82
C PRO A 196 -2.59 19.34 -38.30
N VAL A 197 -2.31 18.06 -38.04
CA VAL A 197 -3.14 16.91 -38.48
C VAL A 197 -4.03 16.37 -37.36
N GLU A 198 -3.56 16.35 -36.11
CA GLU A 198 -4.24 15.68 -34.99
C GLU A 198 -5.08 16.64 -34.12
N TYR A 199 -4.96 17.96 -34.36
CA TYR A 199 -5.58 19.02 -33.55
C TYR A 199 -5.32 18.88 -32.04
N ARG A 200 -4.20 18.24 -31.67
CA ARG A 200 -3.74 17.99 -30.30
C ARG A 200 -2.28 18.37 -30.18
N SER A 201 -1.90 18.91 -29.03
CA SER A 201 -0.51 19.22 -28.71
C SER A 201 0.29 17.96 -28.38
N LEU A 202 1.54 17.86 -28.84
CA LEU A 202 2.47 16.78 -28.46
C LEU A 202 2.72 16.71 -26.94
N TYR A 203 2.49 17.82 -26.22
CA TYR A 203 2.48 17.86 -24.77
C TYR A 203 1.51 16.86 -24.12
N ASN A 204 0.36 16.59 -24.75
CA ASN A 204 -0.59 15.59 -24.23
C ASN A 204 -0.06 14.17 -24.39
N ASN A 205 0.82 13.92 -25.37
CA ASN A 205 1.44 12.61 -25.55
C ASN A 205 2.41 12.30 -24.41
N LEU A 206 3.05 13.30 -23.78
CA LEU A 206 3.87 13.10 -22.56
C LEU A 206 3.09 12.49 -21.39
N LYS A 207 1.76 12.59 -21.42
CA LYS A 207 0.86 12.09 -20.38
C LYS A 207 0.23 10.75 -20.74
N GLN A 208 0.68 10.12 -21.83
CA GLN A 208 0.09 8.89 -22.33
C GLN A 208 0.27 7.75 -21.32
N LEU A 209 -0.85 7.11 -21.00
CA LEU A 209 -0.88 5.96 -20.10
C LEU A 209 -0.65 4.64 -20.87
N PRO A 210 -0.03 3.63 -20.24
CA PRO A 210 0.12 2.32 -20.85
C PRO A 210 -1.25 1.65 -21.03
N LYS A 211 -1.48 1.11 -22.22
CA LYS A 211 -2.66 0.30 -22.53
C LYS A 211 -2.47 -1.15 -22.09
N ARG A 212 -3.49 -1.99 -22.30
CA ARG A 212 -3.41 -3.44 -22.01
C ARG A 212 -2.18 -4.08 -22.65
N PRO A 213 -1.57 -5.09 -22.00
CA PRO A 213 -0.39 -5.75 -22.52
C PRO A 213 -0.76 -6.49 -23.82
N THR A 214 -0.39 -5.94 -24.97
CA THR A 214 -0.45 -6.59 -26.29
C THR A 214 0.86 -6.37 -27.03
N ARG A 215 1.11 -7.15 -28.09
CA ARG A 215 2.31 -6.96 -28.92
C ARG A 215 2.34 -5.57 -29.55
N ASN A 216 1.20 -5.10 -30.05
CA ASN A 216 1.09 -3.81 -30.73
C ASN A 216 1.30 -2.67 -29.72
N HIS A 217 0.64 -2.71 -28.56
CA HIS A 217 0.83 -1.71 -27.53
C HIS A 217 2.26 -1.67 -26.97
N LEU A 218 2.94 -2.83 -26.87
CA LEU A 218 4.35 -2.87 -26.49
C LEU A 218 5.23 -2.18 -27.54
N ASN A 219 4.96 -2.40 -28.85
CA ASN A 219 5.64 -1.66 -29.91
C ASN A 219 5.34 -0.15 -29.85
N ASP A 220 4.09 0.25 -29.58
CA ASP A 220 3.71 1.65 -29.45
C ASP A 220 4.45 2.32 -28.28
N LEU A 221 4.57 1.61 -27.15
CA LEU A 221 5.31 2.10 -25.98
C LEU A 221 6.82 2.19 -26.24
N ILE A 222 7.40 1.28 -27.02
CA ILE A 222 8.80 1.36 -27.46
C ILE A 222 9.00 2.61 -28.34
N VAL A 223 8.09 2.85 -29.29
CA VAL A 223 8.14 4.06 -30.14
C VAL A 223 8.02 5.32 -29.29
N HIS A 224 7.14 5.31 -28.29
CA HIS A 224 7.00 6.41 -27.34
C HIS A 224 8.29 6.64 -26.52
N SER A 225 8.94 5.58 -26.03
CA SER A 225 10.23 5.69 -25.33
C SER A 225 11.31 6.29 -26.23
N ILE A 226 11.40 5.85 -27.48
CA ILE A 226 12.37 6.39 -28.45
C ILE A 226 12.08 7.88 -28.72
N TRP A 227 10.81 8.26 -28.82
CA TRP A 227 10.42 9.67 -28.96
C TRP A 227 10.83 10.50 -27.74
N LEU A 228 10.60 10.00 -26.51
CA LEU A 228 11.05 10.66 -25.28
C LEU A 228 12.58 10.79 -25.24
N ASP A 229 13.32 9.74 -25.60
CA ASP A 229 14.78 9.77 -25.68
C ASP A 229 15.27 10.78 -26.75
N SER A 230 14.51 10.95 -27.84
CA SER A 230 14.82 11.95 -28.87
C SER A 230 14.72 13.39 -28.37
N LEU A 231 13.97 13.64 -27.28
CA LEU A 231 13.90 14.95 -26.63
C LEU A 231 15.17 15.25 -25.82
N GLY A 232 16.11 14.32 -25.70
CA GLY A 232 17.41 14.53 -25.04
C GLY A 232 17.45 14.09 -23.57
N ASP A 233 18.66 14.04 -23.00
CA ASP A 233 18.84 13.66 -21.60
C ASP A 233 18.54 14.83 -20.66
N VAL A 234 17.39 14.76 -19.99
CA VAL A 234 16.90 15.80 -19.10
C VAL A 234 17.53 15.74 -17.71
N LYS A 235 18.07 14.59 -17.28
CA LYS A 235 18.56 14.38 -15.92
C LYS A 235 19.67 15.39 -15.53
N PRO A 236 20.69 15.65 -16.37
CA PRO A 236 21.72 16.65 -16.05
C PRO A 236 21.18 18.08 -15.95
N LEU A 237 20.14 18.41 -16.71
CA LEU A 237 19.53 19.74 -16.71
C LEU A 237 18.85 20.05 -15.36
N LEU A 238 18.37 19.01 -14.67
CA LEU A 238 17.68 19.08 -13.38
C LEU A 238 18.56 18.78 -12.16
N ALA A 239 19.89 18.67 -12.31
CA ALA A 239 20.80 18.19 -11.26
C ALA A 239 20.74 18.92 -9.91
N ASP A 240 20.32 20.19 -9.89
CA ASP A 240 20.26 21.02 -8.67
C ASP A 240 18.87 20.98 -8.00
N ILE A 241 17.92 20.25 -8.58
CA ILE A 241 16.57 20.08 -8.06
C ILE A 241 16.48 18.71 -7.42
N THR A 242 16.01 18.66 -6.17
CA THR A 242 15.78 17.40 -5.47
C THR A 242 14.72 16.55 -6.16
N ALA A 243 14.82 15.21 -6.03
CA ALA A 243 13.87 14.28 -6.65
C ALA A 243 12.41 14.57 -6.24
N ALA A 244 12.16 14.87 -4.96
CA ALA A 244 10.84 15.23 -4.45
C ALA A 244 10.23 16.44 -5.16
N LYS A 245 11.06 17.46 -5.45
CA LYS A 245 10.62 18.67 -6.12
C LYS A 245 10.40 18.46 -7.63
N ILE A 246 11.22 17.62 -8.27
CA ILE A 246 10.97 17.17 -9.65
C ILE A 246 9.62 16.45 -9.74
N GLN A 247 9.33 15.52 -8.83
CA GLN A 247 8.05 14.82 -8.79
C GLN A 247 6.87 15.78 -8.56
N HIS A 248 7.01 16.76 -7.65
CA HIS A 248 5.97 17.77 -7.42
C HIS A 248 5.68 18.61 -8.67
N PHE A 249 6.72 19.12 -9.33
CA PHE A 249 6.58 19.91 -10.56
C PHE A 249 6.05 19.08 -11.74
N ALA A 250 6.47 17.82 -11.87
CA ALA A 250 5.93 16.90 -12.86
C ALA A 250 4.43 16.62 -12.61
N ALA A 251 4.03 16.46 -11.35
CA ALA A 251 2.62 16.28 -10.97
C ALA A 251 1.78 17.54 -11.26
N GLU A 252 2.31 18.75 -10.99
CA GLU A 252 1.66 20.01 -11.38
C GLU A 252 1.48 20.06 -12.91
N ALA A 253 2.53 19.78 -13.67
CA ALA A 253 2.50 19.81 -15.13
C ALA A 253 1.51 18.79 -15.73
N ARG A 254 1.50 17.55 -15.22
CA ARG A 254 0.64 16.46 -15.71
C ARG A 254 -0.84 16.83 -15.67
N VAL A 255 -1.27 17.53 -14.63
CA VAL A 255 -2.67 17.90 -14.40
C VAL A 255 -3.13 19.10 -15.26
N LEU A 256 -2.21 19.95 -15.71
CA LEU A 256 -2.45 21.19 -16.48
C LEU A 256 -2.47 20.93 -18.00
N ASP A 257 -3.35 21.58 -18.75
CA ASP A 257 -3.40 21.46 -20.22
C ASP A 257 -2.40 22.41 -20.91
N ALA A 258 -2.09 22.16 -22.19
CA ALA A 258 -1.10 22.93 -22.93
C ALA A 258 -1.39 24.45 -22.95
N SER A 259 -2.67 24.84 -23.05
CA SER A 259 -3.09 26.25 -23.01
C SER A 259 -2.76 26.92 -21.67
N GLU A 260 -2.91 26.21 -20.56
CA GLU A 260 -2.64 26.74 -19.22
C GLU A 260 -1.14 26.81 -18.94
N ILE A 261 -0.38 25.83 -19.46
CA ILE A 261 1.09 25.87 -19.40
C ILE A 261 1.63 27.11 -20.14
N LYS A 262 0.98 27.54 -21.23
CA LYS A 262 1.32 28.78 -21.95
C LYS A 262 1.05 30.06 -21.15
N GLU A 263 0.27 30.03 -20.08
CA GLU A 263 0.04 31.22 -19.24
C GLU A 263 1.21 31.50 -18.27
N PHE A 264 2.06 30.51 -17.98
CA PHE A 264 3.22 30.72 -17.12
C PHE A 264 4.35 31.45 -17.84
N ASN A 265 5.19 32.12 -17.05
CA ASN A 265 6.43 32.72 -17.53
C ASN A 265 7.40 31.65 -18.07
N LEU A 266 8.27 32.05 -19.00
CA LEU A 266 9.17 31.15 -19.71
C LEU A 266 10.01 30.24 -18.79
N PRO A 267 10.67 30.74 -17.71
CA PRO A 267 11.48 29.90 -16.84
C PRO A 267 10.67 28.79 -16.14
N LYS A 268 9.49 29.12 -15.59
CA LYS A 268 8.62 28.12 -14.95
C LYS A 268 8.09 27.13 -15.96
N ARG A 269 7.62 27.62 -17.11
CA ARG A 269 7.06 26.80 -18.20
C ARG A 269 8.03 25.70 -18.64
N ILE A 270 9.27 26.09 -18.97
CA ILE A 270 10.30 25.15 -19.41
C ILE A 270 10.65 24.14 -18.32
N THR A 271 10.81 24.59 -17.08
CA THR A 271 11.14 23.68 -15.97
C THR A 271 10.04 22.64 -15.72
N LEU A 272 8.77 23.04 -15.77
CA LEU A 272 7.63 22.12 -15.64
C LEU A 272 7.60 21.08 -16.77
N ILE A 273 7.86 21.49 -18.01
CA ILE A 273 7.92 20.58 -19.16
C ILE A 273 9.07 19.58 -18.99
N LEU A 274 10.26 20.03 -18.59
CA LEU A 274 11.41 19.16 -18.34
C LEU A 274 11.14 18.15 -17.21
N CYS A 275 10.54 18.59 -16.10
CA CYS A 275 10.16 17.69 -15.01
C CYS A 275 9.14 16.64 -15.49
N LEU A 276 8.18 17.03 -16.34
CA LEU A 276 7.22 16.10 -16.93
C LEU A 276 7.89 15.12 -17.89
N ILE A 277 8.81 15.55 -18.76
CA ILE A 277 9.56 14.67 -19.67
C ILE A 277 10.40 13.68 -18.87
N TYR A 278 11.10 14.13 -17.83
CA TYR A 278 11.88 13.26 -16.96
C TYR A 278 10.98 12.19 -16.31
N SER A 279 9.88 12.61 -15.67
CA SER A 279 8.94 11.68 -15.04
C SER A 279 8.29 10.72 -16.05
N ALA A 280 7.89 11.21 -17.23
CA ALA A 280 7.34 10.38 -18.30
C ALA A 280 8.36 9.33 -18.79
N SER A 281 9.61 9.73 -18.98
CA SER A 281 10.68 8.82 -19.42
C SER A 281 10.95 7.71 -18.41
N VAL A 282 10.99 8.04 -17.12
CA VAL A 282 11.15 7.06 -16.03
C VAL A 282 9.95 6.09 -16.00
N MET A 283 8.73 6.63 -16.01
CA MET A 283 7.50 5.82 -15.99
C MET A 283 7.37 4.93 -17.25
N THR A 284 7.70 5.42 -18.44
CA THR A 284 7.64 4.64 -19.68
C THR A 284 8.61 3.45 -19.64
N ARG A 285 9.81 3.61 -19.08
CA ARG A 285 10.77 2.51 -18.92
C ARG A 285 10.25 1.45 -17.94
N ASP A 286 9.69 1.86 -16.81
CA ASP A 286 9.03 0.94 -15.86
C ASP A 286 7.87 0.19 -16.53
N ASN A 287 7.01 0.90 -17.26
CA ASN A 287 5.87 0.32 -17.98
C ASN A 287 6.31 -0.65 -19.09
N LEU A 288 7.44 -0.39 -19.78
CA LEU A 288 8.01 -1.30 -20.77
C LEU A 288 8.44 -2.62 -20.13
N VAL A 289 9.14 -2.54 -18.99
CA VAL A 289 9.54 -3.72 -18.23
C VAL A 289 8.31 -4.48 -17.77
N GLU A 290 7.33 -3.80 -17.19
CA GLU A 290 6.08 -4.42 -16.70
C GLU A 290 5.32 -5.15 -17.83
N MET A 291 5.14 -4.50 -18.99
CA MET A 291 4.52 -5.13 -20.15
C MET A 291 5.30 -6.35 -20.65
N PHE A 292 6.64 -6.30 -20.64
CA PHE A 292 7.49 -7.43 -20.98
C PHE A 292 7.30 -8.59 -19.99
N LEU A 293 7.32 -8.32 -18.67
CA LEU A 293 7.13 -9.33 -17.64
C LEU A 293 5.76 -10.02 -17.77
N LYS A 294 4.68 -9.25 -17.99
CA LYS A 294 3.34 -9.80 -18.21
C LYS A 294 3.29 -10.66 -19.48
N LYS A 295 3.97 -10.26 -20.55
CA LYS A 295 4.00 -11.03 -21.80
C LYS A 295 4.80 -12.32 -21.70
N MET A 296 5.96 -12.29 -21.07
CA MET A 296 6.73 -13.50 -20.81
C MET A 296 5.96 -14.44 -19.88
N GLN A 297 5.31 -13.93 -18.83
CA GLN A 297 4.47 -14.75 -17.96
C GLN A 297 3.33 -15.43 -18.73
N LEU A 298 2.67 -14.72 -19.64
CA LEU A 298 1.60 -15.27 -20.47
C LEU A 298 2.11 -16.37 -21.42
N ILE A 299 3.31 -16.21 -21.99
CA ILE A 299 3.97 -17.24 -22.79
C ILE A 299 4.22 -18.51 -21.95
N HIS A 300 4.74 -18.36 -20.72
CA HIS A 300 4.94 -19.49 -19.79
C HIS A 300 3.61 -20.15 -19.39
N ASN A 301 2.59 -19.36 -19.06
CA ASN A 301 1.27 -19.88 -18.67
C ASN A 301 0.60 -20.63 -19.81
N ASN A 302 0.68 -20.13 -21.04
CA ASN A 302 0.13 -20.82 -22.20
C ASN A 302 0.87 -22.14 -22.48
N ALA A 303 2.21 -22.16 -22.36
CA ALA A 303 2.98 -23.39 -22.50
C ALA A 303 2.63 -24.44 -21.42
N LYS A 304 2.37 -24.01 -20.17
CA LYS A 304 1.89 -24.90 -19.10
C LYS A 304 0.48 -25.44 -19.39
N LYS A 305 -0.43 -24.59 -19.85
CA LYS A 305 -1.79 -25.01 -20.25
C LYS A 305 -1.76 -25.99 -21.42
N GLU A 306 -0.92 -25.74 -22.42
CA GLU A 306 -0.71 -26.71 -23.51
C GLU A 306 -0.15 -28.02 -22.98
N LEU A 307 0.80 -27.99 -22.04
CA LEU A 307 1.30 -29.21 -21.41
C LEU A 307 0.17 -29.97 -20.67
N GLU A 308 -0.72 -29.27 -19.97
CA GLU A 308 -1.89 -29.87 -19.33
C GLU A 308 -2.84 -30.51 -20.36
N LEU A 309 -3.12 -29.82 -21.47
CA LEU A 309 -3.93 -30.37 -22.58
C LEU A 309 -3.26 -31.57 -23.24
N ILE A 310 -1.94 -31.52 -23.45
CA ILE A 310 -1.15 -32.62 -23.98
C ILE A 310 -1.19 -33.82 -23.02
N LYS A 311 -1.08 -33.59 -21.71
CA LYS A 311 -1.22 -34.63 -20.69
C LYS A 311 -2.60 -35.27 -20.68
N GLN A 312 -3.67 -34.47 -20.80
CA GLN A 312 -5.04 -34.97 -20.90
C GLN A 312 -5.19 -35.86 -22.15
N ARG A 313 -4.66 -35.44 -23.30
CA ARG A 313 -4.66 -36.27 -24.53
C ARG A 313 -3.84 -37.56 -24.36
N TYR A 314 -2.70 -37.48 -23.68
CA TYR A 314 -1.86 -38.66 -23.44
C TYR A 314 -2.40 -39.59 -22.35
N GLN A 315 -3.37 -39.22 -21.51
CA GLN A 315 -3.98 -40.16 -20.57
C GLN A 315 -4.59 -41.36 -21.32
N GLU A 316 -5.30 -41.10 -22.42
CA GLU A 316 -5.85 -42.15 -23.28
C GLU A 316 -4.75 -43.04 -23.90
N THR A 317 -3.63 -42.42 -24.31
CA THR A 317 -2.48 -43.15 -24.86
C THR A 317 -1.75 -43.97 -23.79
N VAL A 318 -1.62 -43.44 -22.57
CA VAL A 318 -0.98 -44.12 -21.43
C VAL A 318 -1.82 -45.29 -20.97
N GLU A 319 -3.15 -45.16 -20.91
CA GLU A 319 -4.05 -46.28 -20.62
C GLU A 319 -3.92 -47.39 -21.67
N LYS A 320 -3.86 -47.02 -22.97
CA LYS A 320 -3.59 -47.97 -24.06
C LYS A 320 -2.23 -48.67 -23.88
N LEU A 321 -1.17 -47.90 -23.61
CA LEU A 321 0.19 -48.45 -23.42
C LEU A 321 0.31 -49.32 -22.16
N LEU A 322 -0.38 -48.99 -21.07
CA LEU A 322 -0.46 -49.80 -19.86
C LEU A 322 -1.22 -51.11 -20.11
N GLY A 323 -2.28 -51.07 -20.92
CA GLY A 323 -2.97 -52.27 -21.40
C GLY A 323 -2.02 -53.19 -22.16
N VAL A 324 -1.34 -52.67 -23.18
CA VAL A 324 -0.34 -53.43 -23.95
C VAL A 324 0.79 -53.97 -23.07
N PHE A 325 1.28 -53.17 -22.11
CA PHE A 325 2.30 -53.62 -21.16
C PHE A 325 1.80 -54.70 -20.22
N SER A 326 0.55 -54.59 -19.74
CA SER A 326 -0.10 -55.63 -18.93
C SER A 326 -0.26 -56.93 -19.72
N ASP A 327 -0.63 -56.86 -21.00
CA ASP A 327 -0.77 -58.01 -21.88
C ASP A 327 0.60 -58.68 -22.12
N VAL A 328 1.65 -57.87 -22.35
CA VAL A 328 3.04 -58.37 -22.46
C VAL A 328 3.50 -59.02 -21.14
N LEU A 329 3.18 -58.43 -20.00
CA LEU A 329 3.50 -59.02 -18.69
C LEU A 329 2.71 -60.31 -18.43
N GLN A 330 1.45 -60.39 -18.83
CA GLN A 330 0.65 -61.63 -18.75
C GLN A 330 1.27 -62.74 -19.59
N VAL A 331 1.68 -62.45 -20.84
CA VAL A 331 2.39 -63.41 -21.70
C VAL A 331 3.73 -63.87 -21.09
N LEU A 332 4.39 -63.00 -20.30
CA LEU A 332 5.65 -63.35 -19.62
C LEU A 332 5.43 -64.14 -18.32
N ILE A 333 4.31 -63.91 -17.62
CA ILE A 333 3.95 -64.53 -16.33
C ILE A 333 3.22 -65.86 -16.53
N ASP A 334 2.44 -66.02 -17.61
CA ASP A 334 1.78 -67.28 -17.93
C ASP A 334 2.82 -68.38 -18.15
N GLU A 335 3.01 -69.21 -17.12
CA GLU A 335 3.63 -70.51 -17.26
C GLU A 335 2.57 -71.49 -17.80
N PRO A 336 2.91 -72.27 -18.84
CA PRO A 336 1.98 -73.29 -19.32
C PRO A 336 1.71 -74.29 -18.19
N PRO A 337 0.48 -74.84 -18.09
CA PRO A 337 0.17 -75.81 -17.05
C PRO A 337 1.12 -77.01 -17.15
N GLU A 338 1.74 -77.39 -16.04
CA GLU A 338 2.53 -78.61 -15.94
C GLU A 338 1.68 -79.81 -16.37
N VAL A 339 1.93 -80.34 -17.57
CA VAL A 339 1.67 -81.74 -17.88
C VAL A 339 2.95 -82.31 -18.44
N GLY A 340 3.52 -83.27 -17.70
CA GLY A 340 4.84 -83.81 -17.91
C GLY A 340 5.08 -84.30 -19.33
N THR A 341 5.92 -83.56 -20.06
CA THR A 341 6.91 -84.10 -20.99
C THR A 341 7.91 -83.00 -21.31
N VAL A 342 9.20 -83.34 -21.25
CA VAL A 342 10.32 -82.43 -21.48
C VAL A 342 10.29 -81.94 -22.93
N VAL A 343 9.74 -80.74 -23.15
CA VAL A 343 10.01 -79.94 -24.34
C VAL A 343 10.73 -78.69 -23.85
N LYS A 344 11.96 -78.47 -24.33
CA LYS A 344 12.62 -77.17 -24.20
C LYS A 344 11.72 -76.16 -24.89
N VAL A 345 10.97 -75.37 -24.14
CA VAL A 345 10.30 -74.19 -24.68
C VAL A 345 11.41 -73.24 -25.10
N ASP A 346 11.63 -73.13 -26.41
CA ASP A 346 12.64 -72.25 -26.95
C ASP A 346 12.28 -70.80 -26.58
N LYS A 347 13.29 -70.01 -26.19
CA LYS A 347 13.14 -68.56 -25.95
C LYS A 347 12.54 -67.81 -27.16
N VAL A 348 12.53 -68.45 -28.34
CA VAL A 348 12.00 -67.94 -29.60
C VAL A 348 10.47 -67.83 -29.58
N ASP A 349 9.75 -68.80 -28.99
CA ASP A 349 8.28 -68.81 -28.96
C ASP A 349 7.69 -67.66 -28.12
N LYS A 350 8.32 -67.33 -26.98
CA LYS A 350 7.88 -66.21 -26.13
C LYS A 350 8.15 -64.85 -26.81
N VAL A 351 9.23 -64.72 -27.59
CA VAL A 351 9.54 -63.50 -28.34
C VAL A 351 8.53 -63.30 -29.49
N GLU A 352 8.10 -64.39 -30.13
CA GLU A 352 7.05 -64.35 -31.14
C GLU A 352 5.68 -63.97 -30.57
N GLN A 353 5.32 -64.50 -29.39
CA GLN A 353 4.08 -64.13 -28.69
C GLN A 353 4.07 -62.67 -28.25
N VAL A 354 5.20 -62.15 -27.74
CA VAL A 354 5.35 -60.72 -27.42
C VAL A 354 5.23 -59.86 -28.68
N ASN A 355 5.83 -60.28 -29.81
CA ASN A 355 5.66 -59.58 -31.08
C ASN A 355 4.21 -59.60 -31.58
N GLN A 356 3.45 -60.69 -31.37
CA GLN A 356 2.04 -60.77 -31.71
C GLN A 356 1.16 -59.81 -30.90
N VAL A 357 1.52 -59.50 -29.64
CA VAL A 357 0.83 -58.48 -28.82
C VAL A 357 1.17 -57.05 -29.28
N LEU A 358 2.37 -56.83 -29.82
CA LEU A 358 2.84 -55.50 -30.26
C LEU A 358 2.33 -55.11 -31.66
N ILE A 359 2.11 -56.06 -32.57
CA ILE A 359 1.67 -55.82 -33.96
C ILE A 359 0.32 -55.07 -34.06
N PRO A 360 -0.75 -55.45 -33.33
CA PRO A 360 -2.03 -54.75 -33.35
C PRO A 360 -1.95 -53.28 -32.94
N SER A 361 -0.92 -52.92 -32.18
CA SER A 361 -0.70 -51.57 -31.65
C SER A 361 0.29 -50.73 -32.49
N GLY A 362 0.76 -51.24 -33.64
CA GLY A 362 1.67 -50.52 -34.55
C GLY A 362 3.14 -50.97 -34.49
N GLY A 363 3.46 -51.98 -33.69
CA GLY A 363 4.82 -52.53 -33.56
C GLY A 363 5.73 -51.74 -32.60
N ALA A 364 6.90 -52.33 -32.31
CA ALA A 364 7.82 -51.82 -31.30
C ALA A 364 8.36 -50.41 -31.60
N GLU A 365 8.66 -50.08 -32.86
CA GLU A 365 9.18 -48.75 -33.24
C GLU A 365 8.14 -47.63 -33.04
N GLN A 366 6.87 -47.90 -33.36
CA GLN A 366 5.80 -46.93 -33.19
C GLN A 366 5.47 -46.73 -31.70
N LEU A 367 5.42 -47.81 -30.92
CA LEU A 367 5.23 -47.76 -29.47
C LEU A 367 6.41 -47.07 -28.76
N LEU A 368 7.64 -47.26 -29.25
CA LEU A 368 8.83 -46.60 -28.71
C LEU A 368 8.83 -45.11 -29.05
N SER A 369 8.40 -44.72 -30.26
CA SER A 369 8.15 -43.32 -30.63
C SER A 369 7.04 -42.66 -29.80
N GLU A 370 5.93 -43.38 -29.54
CA GLU A 370 4.87 -42.93 -28.64
C GLU A 370 5.41 -42.76 -27.21
N CYS A 371 6.20 -43.71 -26.71
CA CYS A 371 6.88 -43.63 -25.41
C CYS A 371 7.90 -42.48 -25.34
N GLU A 372 8.67 -42.22 -26.40
CA GLU A 372 9.61 -41.10 -26.50
C GLU A 372 8.87 -39.75 -26.52
N SER A 373 7.73 -39.67 -27.23
CA SER A 373 6.89 -38.48 -27.26
C SER A 373 6.29 -38.14 -25.89
N ILE A 374 5.91 -39.17 -25.11
CA ILE A 374 5.45 -39.03 -23.72
C ILE A 374 6.63 -38.68 -22.81
N ASN A 375 7.79 -39.31 -23.01
CA ASN A 375 9.02 -39.06 -22.25
C ASN A 375 9.59 -37.65 -22.49
N ALA A 376 9.35 -37.03 -23.65
CA ALA A 376 9.78 -35.65 -23.95
C ALA A 376 9.19 -34.62 -22.97
N TYR A 377 8.06 -34.94 -22.32
CA TYR A 377 7.36 -34.10 -21.34
C TYR A 377 7.48 -34.62 -19.89
N LYS A 378 8.32 -35.64 -19.66
CA LYS A 378 8.53 -36.24 -18.34
C LYS A 378 9.04 -35.20 -17.34
N GLY A 379 8.54 -35.25 -16.11
CA GLY A 379 8.89 -34.28 -15.05
C GLY A 379 8.20 -32.92 -15.17
N ASN A 380 7.07 -32.83 -15.88
CA ASN A 380 6.28 -31.60 -16.02
C ASN A 380 7.02 -30.47 -16.79
N ASN A 381 7.89 -30.86 -17.73
CA ASN A 381 8.74 -29.93 -18.48
C ASN A 381 8.02 -29.31 -19.68
N TYR A 382 7.56 -28.06 -19.52
CA TYR A 382 6.86 -27.30 -20.55
C TYR A 382 7.79 -26.44 -21.44
N PHE A 383 9.09 -26.37 -21.14
CA PHE A 383 10.03 -25.49 -21.85
C PHE A 383 10.11 -25.68 -23.37
N PRO A 384 10.03 -26.91 -23.94
CA PRO A 384 10.02 -27.10 -25.39
C PRO A 384 8.88 -26.36 -26.10
N LEU A 385 7.73 -26.20 -25.43
CA LEU A 385 6.51 -25.60 -25.97
C LEU A 385 6.58 -24.07 -26.02
N LEU A 386 7.54 -23.43 -25.34
CA LEU A 386 7.59 -21.96 -25.25
C LEU A 386 7.79 -21.28 -26.61
N TRP A 387 8.55 -21.91 -27.52
CA TRP A 387 8.89 -21.30 -28.81
C TRP A 387 7.65 -20.95 -29.64
N GLN A 388 6.61 -21.78 -29.61
CA GLN A 388 5.42 -21.58 -30.43
C GLN A 388 4.65 -20.30 -30.06
N PHE A 389 4.70 -19.92 -28.77
CA PHE A 389 4.08 -18.72 -28.23
C PHE A 389 5.03 -17.51 -28.29
N TYR A 390 6.34 -17.74 -28.20
CA TYR A 390 7.35 -16.69 -28.27
C TYR A 390 7.57 -16.13 -29.69
N LYS A 391 7.48 -16.97 -30.74
CA LYS A 391 7.87 -16.61 -32.12
C LYS A 391 7.24 -15.31 -32.65
N SER A 392 5.99 -15.02 -32.26
CA SER A 392 5.24 -13.83 -32.69
C SER A 392 5.71 -12.53 -32.01
N HIS A 393 6.41 -12.64 -30.88
CA HIS A 393 6.90 -11.54 -30.04
C HIS A 393 8.40 -11.25 -30.23
N ARG A 394 9.16 -12.18 -30.83
CA ARG A 394 10.62 -12.08 -31.03
C ARG A 394 11.07 -10.68 -31.48
N SER A 395 10.51 -10.16 -32.57
CA SER A 395 10.91 -8.85 -33.12
C SER A 395 10.73 -7.72 -32.10
N THR A 396 9.59 -7.68 -31.41
CA THR A 396 9.28 -6.67 -30.40
C THR A 396 10.18 -6.77 -29.18
N PHE A 397 10.51 -7.98 -28.71
CA PHE A 397 11.41 -8.15 -27.56
C PHE A 397 12.86 -7.73 -27.87
N PHE A 398 13.36 -7.99 -29.07
CA PHE A 398 14.66 -7.45 -29.47
C PHE A 398 14.65 -5.92 -29.57
N ARG A 399 13.57 -5.32 -30.11
CA ARG A 399 13.42 -3.85 -30.09
C ARG A 399 13.41 -3.28 -28.68
N LEU A 400 12.80 -3.99 -27.73
CA LEU A 400 12.82 -3.63 -26.30
C LEU A 400 14.24 -3.71 -25.73
N LEU A 401 15.01 -4.76 -26.05
CA LEU A 401 16.41 -4.85 -25.63
C LEU A 401 17.25 -3.69 -26.15
N SER A 402 17.01 -3.24 -27.39
CA SER A 402 17.71 -2.08 -27.94
C SER A 402 17.28 -0.74 -27.33
N ALA A 403 16.04 -0.65 -26.84
CA ALA A 403 15.49 0.58 -26.26
C ALA A 403 15.89 0.77 -24.77
N LEU A 404 16.16 -0.31 -24.05
CA LEU A 404 16.47 -0.27 -22.62
C LEU A 404 17.94 -0.58 -22.33
N LYS A 405 18.49 0.02 -21.27
CA LYS A 405 19.86 -0.23 -20.80
C LYS A 405 19.82 -1.08 -19.53
N PHE A 406 20.21 -2.35 -19.64
CA PHE A 406 20.26 -3.30 -18.53
C PHE A 406 21.62 -3.31 -17.85
N SER A 407 21.64 -3.49 -16.54
CA SER A 407 22.85 -3.73 -15.75
C SER A 407 22.60 -4.77 -14.67
N SER A 408 23.59 -5.63 -14.40
CA SER A 408 23.54 -6.55 -13.25
C SER A 408 23.73 -5.74 -11.96
N THR A 409 22.95 -6.07 -10.93
CA THR A 409 23.22 -5.57 -9.58
C THR A 409 24.21 -6.48 -8.86
N THR A 410 24.44 -7.72 -9.30
CA THR A 410 25.37 -8.65 -8.66
C THR A 410 26.74 -8.69 -9.35
N ASN A 411 27.73 -9.32 -8.72
CA ASN A 411 29.03 -9.57 -9.35
C ASN A 411 28.93 -10.56 -10.53
N GLU A 412 27.83 -11.31 -10.64
CA GLU A 412 27.58 -12.25 -11.73
C GLU A 412 26.98 -11.52 -12.95
N GLN A 413 27.63 -11.64 -14.10
CA GLN A 413 27.21 -10.96 -15.36
C GLN A 413 26.70 -11.92 -16.44
N SER A 414 26.62 -13.22 -16.14
CA SER A 414 26.32 -14.31 -17.08
C SER A 414 25.07 -14.06 -17.96
N VAL A 415 23.96 -13.61 -17.37
CA VAL A 415 22.72 -13.30 -18.12
C VAL A 415 22.84 -12.03 -18.96
N VAL A 416 23.54 -11.00 -18.48
CA VAL A 416 23.79 -9.77 -19.24
C VAL A 416 24.69 -10.04 -20.45
N GLU A 417 25.72 -10.87 -20.27
CA GLU A 417 26.57 -11.35 -21.35
C GLU A 417 25.80 -12.17 -22.37
N ALA A 418 24.93 -13.09 -21.92
CA ALA A 418 24.05 -13.85 -22.80
C ALA A 418 23.04 -12.95 -23.56
N LEU A 419 22.53 -11.89 -22.93
CA LEU A 419 21.67 -10.88 -23.56
C LEU A 419 22.40 -10.13 -24.68
N ASN A 420 23.63 -9.67 -24.41
CA ASN A 420 24.46 -9.01 -25.41
C ASN A 420 24.76 -9.95 -26.58
N PHE A 421 25.09 -11.22 -26.29
CA PHE A 421 25.34 -12.21 -27.34
C PHE A 421 24.13 -12.43 -28.27
N ILE A 422 22.91 -12.58 -27.73
CA ILE A 422 21.72 -12.77 -28.57
C ILE A 422 21.39 -11.52 -29.37
N LEU A 423 21.70 -10.33 -28.85
CA LEU A 423 21.47 -9.05 -29.51
C LEU A 423 22.43 -8.85 -30.69
N GLU A 424 23.72 -9.13 -30.51
CA GLU A 424 24.72 -9.12 -31.59
C GLU A 424 24.37 -10.11 -32.71
N ASN A 425 23.75 -11.25 -32.36
CA ASN A 425 23.36 -12.30 -33.29
C ASN A 425 21.89 -12.21 -33.76
N GLN A 426 21.19 -11.09 -33.54
CA GLN A 426 19.75 -10.97 -33.80
C GLN A 426 19.34 -11.30 -35.25
N SER A 427 20.20 -10.93 -36.22
CA SER A 427 19.98 -11.10 -37.67
C SER A 427 20.31 -12.51 -38.19
N ARG A 428 20.97 -13.34 -37.37
CA ARG A 428 21.43 -14.67 -37.76
C ARG A 428 20.24 -15.62 -38.01
N ARG A 429 20.26 -16.30 -39.16
CA ARG A 429 19.20 -17.23 -39.57
C ARG A 429 19.48 -18.71 -39.27
N GLY A 430 20.73 -19.05 -38.96
CA GLY A 430 21.15 -20.42 -38.64
C GLY A 430 20.38 -21.04 -37.45
N GLN A 431 20.27 -22.37 -37.45
CA GLN A 431 19.61 -23.13 -36.38
C GLN A 431 20.49 -23.23 -35.13
N PHE A 432 21.81 -23.21 -35.31
CA PHE A 432 22.79 -23.43 -34.24
C PHE A 432 23.80 -22.28 -34.12
N PHE A 433 24.26 -22.06 -32.89
CA PHE A 433 25.45 -21.28 -32.60
C PHE A 433 26.67 -22.20 -32.47
N ASN A 434 27.81 -21.71 -32.97
CA ASN A 434 29.10 -22.41 -32.89
C ASN A 434 30.00 -21.86 -31.76
N ASN A 435 29.58 -20.78 -31.09
CA ASN A 435 30.33 -20.12 -30.04
C ASN A 435 29.94 -20.73 -28.68
N THR A 436 30.90 -20.82 -27.77
CA THR A 436 30.69 -21.20 -26.38
C THR A 436 30.35 -19.95 -25.57
N ILE A 437 29.19 -19.96 -24.90
CA ILE A 437 28.77 -18.94 -23.94
C ILE A 437 28.61 -19.65 -22.61
N ASP A 438 28.96 -18.99 -21.52
CA ASP A 438 28.65 -19.47 -20.18
C ASP A 438 27.12 -19.42 -19.95
N LEU A 439 26.54 -20.60 -19.68
CA LEU A 439 25.12 -20.80 -19.44
C LEU A 439 24.88 -21.52 -18.11
N ASP A 440 25.79 -21.36 -17.14
CA ASP A 440 25.70 -21.99 -15.81
C ASP A 440 24.45 -21.57 -15.03
N PHE A 441 23.90 -20.40 -15.34
CA PHE A 441 22.61 -19.95 -14.77
C PHE A 441 21.41 -20.80 -15.25
N ALA A 442 21.52 -21.47 -16.40
CA ALA A 442 20.44 -22.24 -16.98
C ALA A 442 20.19 -23.54 -16.21
N SER A 443 18.92 -23.86 -15.94
CA SER A 443 18.56 -25.05 -15.19
C SER A 443 18.93 -26.34 -15.96
N PRO A 444 19.07 -27.50 -15.28
CA PRO A 444 19.37 -28.75 -15.97
C PRO A 444 18.35 -29.11 -17.07
N GLN A 445 17.08 -28.70 -16.88
CA GLN A 445 16.03 -28.86 -17.89
C GLN A 445 16.27 -27.96 -19.13
N TRP A 446 16.75 -26.73 -18.92
CA TRP A 446 17.13 -25.84 -20.03
C TRP A 446 18.39 -26.32 -20.73
N GLN A 447 19.43 -26.72 -20.00
CA GLN A 447 20.69 -27.20 -20.58
C GLN A 447 20.46 -28.39 -21.54
N LYS A 448 19.60 -29.34 -21.15
CA LYS A 448 19.19 -30.47 -22.03
C LYS A 448 18.52 -30.04 -23.34
N LEU A 449 17.86 -28.88 -23.37
CA LEU A 449 17.20 -28.34 -24.58
C LEU A 449 18.12 -27.44 -25.41
N LEU A 450 19.13 -26.85 -24.77
CA LEU A 450 20.04 -25.91 -25.39
C LEU A 450 21.17 -26.63 -26.13
N PHE A 451 21.74 -27.67 -25.53
CA PHE A 451 22.89 -28.39 -26.08
C PHE A 451 22.43 -29.61 -26.88
N VAL A 452 22.89 -29.70 -28.12
CA VAL A 452 22.71 -30.88 -28.98
C VAL A 452 24.09 -31.34 -29.45
N GLU A 453 24.34 -32.64 -29.31
CA GLU A 453 25.54 -33.28 -29.84
C GLU A 453 25.33 -33.61 -31.32
N GLN A 454 26.14 -33.00 -32.20
CA GLN A 454 26.22 -33.38 -33.61
C GLN A 454 27.67 -33.74 -33.94
N GLY A 455 28.00 -35.03 -33.88
CA GLY A 455 29.39 -35.52 -33.95
C GLY A 455 30.20 -35.10 -32.71
N ASN A 456 31.52 -34.89 -32.85
CA ASN A 456 32.43 -34.48 -31.76
C ASN A 456 32.29 -32.99 -31.33
N LYS A 457 31.19 -32.29 -31.66
CA LYS A 457 31.02 -30.87 -31.31
C LYS A 457 29.63 -30.61 -30.72
N THR A 458 29.60 -30.02 -29.53
CA THR A 458 28.40 -29.52 -28.87
C THR A 458 27.94 -28.23 -29.54
N LYS A 459 26.68 -28.17 -29.97
CA LYS A 459 26.08 -26.97 -30.59
C LYS A 459 24.94 -26.44 -29.74
N ILE A 460 24.75 -25.12 -29.75
CA ILE A 460 23.66 -24.47 -29.00
C ILE A 460 22.49 -24.17 -29.94
N VAL A 461 21.28 -24.61 -29.59
CA VAL A 461 20.05 -24.36 -30.37
C VAL A 461 19.59 -22.91 -30.20
N ARG A 462 19.61 -22.13 -31.30
CA ARG A 462 19.30 -20.69 -31.26
C ARG A 462 17.93 -20.38 -30.68
N ARG A 463 16.90 -21.10 -31.11
CA ARG A 463 15.50 -20.85 -30.74
C ARG A 463 15.28 -21.00 -29.25
N HIS A 464 15.84 -22.06 -28.66
CA HIS A 464 15.74 -22.31 -27.23
C HIS A 464 16.62 -21.36 -26.42
N LEU A 465 17.79 -20.97 -26.94
CA LEU A 465 18.65 -19.97 -26.30
C LEU A 465 17.95 -18.63 -26.15
N GLU A 466 17.34 -18.11 -27.23
CA GLU A 466 16.62 -16.83 -27.17
C GLU A 466 15.53 -16.85 -26.10
N VAL A 467 14.68 -17.89 -26.09
CA VAL A 467 13.60 -18.03 -25.11
C VAL A 467 14.16 -18.18 -23.70
N CYS A 468 15.19 -19.00 -23.51
CA CYS A 468 15.86 -19.20 -22.22
C CYS A 468 16.35 -17.87 -21.65
N VAL A 469 17.11 -17.10 -22.42
CA VAL A 469 17.67 -15.81 -22.00
C VAL A 469 16.56 -14.82 -21.63
N PHE A 470 15.47 -14.72 -22.41
CA PHE A 470 14.34 -13.86 -22.04
C PHE A 470 13.58 -14.36 -20.81
N SER A 471 13.47 -15.68 -20.60
CA SER A 471 12.86 -16.25 -19.40
C SER A 471 13.68 -15.93 -18.15
N TYR A 472 15.02 -15.96 -18.25
CA TYR A 472 15.92 -15.56 -17.17
C TYR A 472 15.96 -14.05 -16.96
N LEU A 473 15.92 -13.23 -18.02
CA LEU A 473 15.75 -11.77 -17.89
C LEU A 473 14.47 -11.43 -17.12
N MET A 474 13.34 -12.11 -17.41
CA MET A 474 12.09 -11.93 -16.66
C MET A 474 12.29 -12.28 -15.17
N ALA A 475 12.98 -13.37 -14.87
CA ALA A 475 13.23 -13.80 -13.49
C ALA A 475 14.15 -12.82 -12.74
N GLU A 476 15.23 -12.36 -13.37
CA GLU A 476 16.23 -11.47 -12.76
C GLU A 476 15.75 -10.02 -12.61
N LEU A 477 14.92 -9.51 -13.53
CA LEU A 477 14.22 -8.23 -13.34
C LEU A 477 13.23 -8.27 -12.17
N ARG A 478 12.60 -9.43 -11.96
CA ARG A 478 11.66 -9.66 -10.86
C ARG A 478 12.34 -9.79 -9.51
N SER A 479 13.50 -10.42 -9.44
CA SER A 479 14.30 -10.52 -8.21
C SER A 479 15.13 -9.27 -7.92
N GLY A 480 15.33 -8.40 -8.92
CA GLY A 480 16.20 -7.22 -8.83
C GLY A 480 17.69 -7.53 -9.03
N ASP A 481 18.02 -8.72 -9.55
CA ASP A 481 19.38 -9.11 -9.93
C ASP A 481 19.84 -8.39 -11.22
N ILE A 482 18.89 -8.01 -12.08
CA ILE A 482 19.09 -7.07 -13.19
C ILE A 482 18.24 -5.82 -12.95
N CYS A 483 18.82 -4.65 -13.21
CA CYS A 483 18.13 -3.36 -13.18
C CYS A 483 18.16 -2.66 -14.54
N VAL A 484 17.25 -1.69 -14.72
CA VAL A 484 17.15 -0.85 -15.91
C VAL A 484 17.53 0.58 -15.56
N LYS A 485 18.55 1.13 -16.24
CA LYS A 485 19.01 2.50 -15.99
C LYS A 485 17.94 3.52 -16.40
N GLY A 486 17.73 4.52 -15.53
CA GLY A 486 16.74 5.58 -15.75
C GLY A 486 15.28 5.13 -15.55
N SER A 487 15.08 4.00 -14.88
CA SER A 487 13.78 3.53 -14.36
C SER A 487 13.67 3.85 -12.85
N GLU A 488 12.54 3.58 -12.20
CA GLU A 488 12.35 3.82 -10.76
C GLU A 488 12.07 2.50 -10.02
N ASN A 489 11.04 1.76 -10.42
CA ASN A 489 10.71 0.47 -9.81
C ASN A 489 11.76 -0.61 -10.11
N TYR A 490 12.32 -0.57 -11.32
CA TYR A 490 13.34 -1.51 -11.80
C TYR A 490 14.76 -0.93 -11.75
N ALA A 491 14.98 0.14 -10.97
CA ALA A 491 16.30 0.73 -10.74
C ALA A 491 17.17 -0.16 -9.83
N ASP A 492 18.46 0.18 -9.73
CA ASP A 492 19.32 -0.42 -8.70
C ASP A 492 18.80 -0.02 -7.31
N HIS A 493 18.37 -1.01 -6.55
CA HIS A 493 17.79 -0.81 -5.23
C HIS A 493 18.84 -0.38 -4.20
N ARG A 494 20.13 -0.68 -4.43
CA ARG A 494 21.19 -0.32 -3.48
C ARG A 494 21.42 1.18 -3.43
N GLU A 495 21.21 1.85 -4.57
CA GLU A 495 21.22 3.32 -4.64
C GLU A 495 20.05 3.95 -3.85
N GLN A 496 19.00 3.16 -3.54
CA GLN A 496 17.82 3.58 -2.79
C GLN A 496 17.91 3.22 -1.29
N LEU A 497 18.90 2.43 -0.87
CA LEU A 497 19.12 2.10 0.54
C LEU A 497 19.85 3.22 1.27
N LEU A 498 19.64 3.30 2.58
CA LEU A 498 20.44 4.16 3.45
C LEU A 498 21.91 3.72 3.42
N PRO A 499 22.86 4.66 3.25
CA PRO A 499 24.28 4.38 3.46
C PRO A 499 24.52 3.91 4.89
N TRP A 500 25.49 3.01 5.09
CA TRP A 500 25.77 2.47 6.41
C TRP A 500 26.17 3.54 7.45
N SER A 501 26.78 4.64 6.99
CA SER A 501 27.09 5.80 7.83
C SER A 501 25.85 6.46 8.44
N GLU A 502 24.69 6.40 7.76
CA GLU A 502 23.40 6.90 8.27
C GLU A 502 22.67 5.83 9.10
N CYS A 503 22.87 4.53 8.82
CA CYS A 503 22.25 3.44 9.58
C CYS A 503 22.84 3.26 10.98
N LEU A 504 24.18 3.28 11.10
CA LEU A 504 24.90 3.04 12.35
C LEU A 504 24.32 3.77 13.59
N PRO A 505 24.05 5.09 13.56
CA PRO A 505 23.52 5.80 14.72
C PRO A 505 22.08 5.41 15.10
N LEU A 506 21.34 4.74 14.22
CA LEU A 506 19.94 4.35 14.43
C LEU A 506 19.80 2.94 15.03
N ILE A 507 20.82 2.08 14.92
CA ILE A 507 20.72 0.66 15.26
C ILE A 507 20.43 0.45 16.75
N ASP A 508 21.18 1.11 17.64
CA ASP A 508 21.02 0.89 19.08
C ASP A 508 19.63 1.32 19.57
N GLN A 509 19.14 2.47 19.09
CA GLN A 509 17.80 2.93 19.40
C GLN A 509 16.75 1.96 18.85
N TYR A 510 16.89 1.56 17.58
CA TYR A 510 15.95 0.67 16.91
C TYR A 510 15.84 -0.71 17.57
N CYS A 511 16.98 -1.32 17.88
CA CYS A 511 17.05 -2.57 18.61
C CYS A 511 16.46 -2.44 20.02
N GLY A 512 16.74 -1.33 20.72
CA GLY A 512 16.17 -1.04 22.04
C GLY A 512 14.64 -0.92 22.03
N ASP A 513 14.08 -0.20 21.06
CA ASP A 513 12.64 0.04 20.93
C ASP A 513 11.85 -1.27 20.68
N LEU A 514 12.44 -2.22 19.95
CA LEU A 514 11.83 -3.52 19.63
C LEU A 514 12.24 -4.65 20.57
N GLY A 515 13.17 -4.40 21.50
CA GLY A 515 13.71 -5.42 22.40
C GLY A 515 14.62 -6.45 21.70
N PHE A 516 15.20 -6.10 20.56
CA PHE A 516 16.17 -6.94 19.85
C PHE A 516 17.58 -6.74 20.41
N ALA A 517 18.40 -7.78 20.33
CA ALA A 517 19.84 -7.61 20.51
C ALA A 517 20.43 -6.73 19.41
N ASN A 518 21.42 -5.91 19.78
CA ASN A 518 22.13 -5.01 18.87
C ASN A 518 23.36 -5.65 18.20
N ASN A 519 23.50 -6.97 18.28
CA ASN A 519 24.52 -7.73 17.59
C ASN A 519 23.96 -9.04 17.04
N ALA A 520 24.60 -9.57 15.99
CA ALA A 520 24.10 -10.71 15.23
C ALA A 520 24.03 -12.01 16.05
N VAL A 521 25.01 -12.26 16.93
CA VAL A 521 25.10 -13.50 17.71
C VAL A 521 23.96 -13.57 18.73
N ASP A 522 23.82 -12.52 19.53
CA ASP A 522 22.78 -12.46 20.56
C ASP A 522 21.38 -12.43 19.94
N PHE A 523 21.21 -11.81 18.75
CA PHE A 523 19.94 -11.80 18.05
C PHE A 523 19.52 -13.20 17.59
N VAL A 524 20.47 -13.98 17.05
CA VAL A 524 20.24 -15.38 16.69
C VAL A 524 19.90 -16.22 17.92
N GLU A 525 20.61 -16.02 19.03
CA GLU A 525 20.34 -16.74 20.28
C GLU A 525 18.95 -16.41 20.86
N GLN A 526 18.52 -15.15 20.78
CA GLN A 526 17.16 -14.74 21.14
C GLN A 526 16.09 -15.46 20.32
N LEU A 527 16.26 -15.52 18.99
CA LEU A 527 15.34 -16.22 18.09
C LEU A 527 15.31 -17.73 18.33
N LYS A 528 16.48 -18.33 18.59
CA LYS A 528 16.62 -19.74 18.91
C LYS A 528 15.91 -20.08 20.22
N THR A 529 16.08 -19.24 21.24
CA THR A 529 15.39 -19.37 22.53
C THR A 529 13.88 -19.26 22.33
N LEU A 530 13.39 -18.27 21.58
CA LEU A 530 11.97 -18.07 21.30
C LEU A 530 11.31 -19.31 20.65
N LEU A 531 11.96 -19.90 19.64
CA LEU A 531 11.45 -21.10 18.96
C LEU A 531 11.47 -22.32 19.89
N THR A 532 12.57 -22.51 20.63
CA THR A 532 12.74 -23.64 21.55
C THR A 532 11.71 -23.60 22.67
N ASP A 533 11.55 -22.44 23.33
CA ASP A 533 10.57 -22.26 24.41
C ASP A 533 9.14 -22.46 23.93
N THR A 534 8.81 -21.95 22.74
CA THR A 534 7.46 -22.10 22.18
C THR A 534 7.17 -23.56 21.87
N ALA A 535 8.09 -24.27 21.22
CA ALA A 535 7.93 -25.68 20.90
C ALA A 535 7.81 -26.54 22.16
N PHE A 536 8.64 -26.30 23.18
CA PHE A 536 8.57 -27.00 24.45
C PHE A 536 7.24 -26.76 25.18
N LYS A 537 6.76 -25.51 25.23
CA LYS A 537 5.47 -25.17 25.84
C LYS A 537 4.29 -25.87 25.14
N VAL A 538 4.32 -25.93 23.81
CA VAL A 538 3.26 -26.60 23.03
C VAL A 538 3.32 -28.12 23.20
N ASP A 539 4.51 -28.72 23.23
CA ASP A 539 4.70 -30.15 23.49
C ASP A 539 4.19 -30.53 24.89
N ALA A 540 4.59 -29.78 25.92
CA ALA A 540 4.16 -30.01 27.30
C ALA A 540 2.66 -29.79 27.51
N GLY A 541 2.05 -28.84 26.79
CA GLY A 541 0.62 -28.54 26.86
C GLY A 541 -0.27 -29.43 25.98
N TYR A 542 0.32 -30.27 25.12
CA TYR A 542 -0.43 -31.16 24.22
C TYR A 542 -1.39 -32.13 24.95
N PRO A 543 -1.01 -32.79 26.06
CA PRO A 543 -1.89 -33.74 26.75
C PRO A 543 -3.22 -33.13 27.23
N ASP A 544 -3.21 -31.84 27.59
CA ASP A 544 -4.39 -31.10 28.04
C ASP A 544 -5.20 -30.48 26.88
N ASN A 545 -4.62 -30.44 25.67
CA ASN A 545 -5.23 -29.83 24.51
C ASN A 545 -6.23 -30.77 23.81
N ARG A 546 -7.51 -30.66 24.19
CA ARG A 546 -8.60 -31.47 23.61
C ARG A 546 -8.97 -31.14 22.15
N GLN A 547 -8.36 -30.11 21.57
CA GLN A 547 -8.73 -29.56 20.26
C GLN A 547 -7.80 -29.96 19.13
N LEU A 548 -6.52 -30.20 19.44
CA LEU A 548 -5.52 -30.70 18.52
C LEU A 548 -5.43 -32.22 18.64
N VAL A 549 -5.58 -32.92 17.53
CA VAL A 549 -5.38 -34.37 17.44
C VAL A 549 -4.39 -34.63 16.33
N ILE A 550 -3.27 -35.28 16.65
CA ILE A 550 -2.33 -35.79 15.65
C ILE A 550 -2.74 -37.22 15.34
N ASN A 551 -3.00 -37.52 14.05
CA ASN A 551 -3.41 -38.85 13.61
C ASN A 551 -2.21 -39.82 13.52
N ASP A 552 -2.47 -41.10 13.26
CA ASP A 552 -1.43 -42.15 13.15
C ASP A 552 -0.42 -41.91 12.00
N LEU A 553 -0.78 -41.07 11.04
CA LEU A 553 0.08 -40.63 9.93
C LEU A 553 0.92 -39.39 10.29
N GLY A 554 0.81 -38.88 11.52
CA GLY A 554 1.54 -37.71 12.00
C GLY A 554 0.94 -36.36 11.58
N GLU A 555 -0.27 -36.36 10.99
CA GLU A 555 -0.94 -35.16 10.51
C GLU A 555 -1.83 -34.52 11.59
N PRO A 556 -1.72 -33.20 11.81
CA PRO A 556 -2.51 -32.50 12.81
C PRO A 556 -3.94 -32.17 12.32
N VAL A 557 -4.93 -32.36 13.21
CA VAL A 557 -6.35 -32.06 12.98
C VAL A 557 -6.87 -31.18 14.10
N LEU A 558 -7.51 -30.05 13.73
CA LEU A 558 -8.18 -29.15 14.68
C LEU A 558 -9.69 -29.37 14.66
N LYS A 559 -10.30 -29.50 15.84
CA LYS A 559 -11.77 -29.54 15.97
C LYS A 559 -12.39 -28.17 15.65
N LYS A 560 -13.57 -28.16 15.01
CA LYS A 560 -14.33 -26.92 14.73
C LYS A 560 -14.79 -26.28 16.04
N SER A 561 -14.66 -24.95 16.14
CA SER A 561 -15.23 -24.17 17.24
C SER A 561 -16.76 -24.13 17.16
N VAL A 562 -17.44 -24.20 18.29
CA VAL A 562 -18.90 -24.04 18.38
C VAL A 562 -19.24 -22.57 18.11
N ARG A 563 -20.24 -22.31 17.26
CA ARG A 563 -20.76 -20.96 17.01
C ARG A 563 -21.70 -20.60 18.16
N HIS A 564 -21.46 -19.46 18.82
CA HIS A 564 -22.39 -18.92 19.81
C HIS A 564 -23.43 -18.05 19.09
N ASP A 565 -24.72 -18.33 19.34
CA ASP A 565 -25.81 -17.48 18.84
C ASP A 565 -25.95 -16.22 19.70
N LEU A 566 -26.46 -15.15 19.09
CA LEU A 566 -26.77 -13.90 19.80
C LEU A 566 -27.78 -14.16 20.92
N SER A 567 -27.52 -13.58 22.10
CA SER A 567 -28.43 -13.61 23.24
C SER A 567 -29.79 -12.96 22.87
N PRO A 568 -30.90 -13.38 23.50
CA PRO A 568 -32.19 -12.73 23.29
C PRO A 568 -32.18 -11.23 23.62
N SER A 569 -31.40 -10.82 24.64
CA SER A 569 -31.23 -9.40 25.02
C SER A 569 -30.55 -8.58 23.92
N ALA A 570 -29.48 -9.11 23.32
CA ALA A 570 -28.78 -8.43 22.22
C ALA A 570 -29.67 -8.28 20.98
N LYS A 571 -30.51 -9.27 20.67
CA LYS A 571 -31.48 -9.18 19.58
C LYS A 571 -32.53 -8.10 19.84
N ALA A 572 -33.10 -8.06 21.04
CA ALA A 572 -34.08 -7.04 21.43
C ALA A 572 -33.49 -5.63 21.42
N LEU A 573 -32.22 -5.46 21.81
CA LEU A 573 -31.51 -4.19 21.72
C LEU A 573 -31.33 -3.75 20.26
N LEU A 574 -30.94 -4.67 19.38
CA LEU A 574 -30.75 -4.39 17.95
C LEU A 574 -32.06 -3.90 17.31
N GLU A 575 -33.18 -4.58 17.57
CA GLU A 575 -34.52 -4.16 17.10
C GLU A 575 -34.90 -2.77 17.64
N ALA A 576 -34.73 -2.53 18.94
CA ALA A 576 -35.05 -1.24 19.57
C ALA A 576 -34.19 -0.08 19.03
N VAL A 577 -32.95 -0.37 18.65
CA VAL A 577 -32.04 0.59 18.03
C VAL A 577 -32.47 0.86 16.58
N GLU A 578 -32.77 -0.16 15.78
CA GLU A 578 -33.23 -0.02 14.40
C GLU A 578 -34.50 0.84 14.28
N GLU A 579 -35.46 0.69 15.20
CA GLU A 579 -36.69 1.50 15.21
C GLU A 579 -36.46 3.00 15.50
N ARG A 580 -35.34 3.35 16.15
CA ARG A 580 -35.04 4.72 16.62
C ARG A 580 -34.01 5.44 15.76
N PHE A 581 -33.42 4.77 14.78
CA PHE A 581 -32.43 5.37 13.90
C PHE A 581 -33.05 6.49 13.05
N PRO A 582 -32.47 7.71 13.05
CA PRO A 582 -33.01 8.81 12.25
C PRO A 582 -32.73 8.59 10.76
N GLU A 583 -33.72 8.82 9.92
CA GLU A 583 -33.52 8.78 8.47
C GLU A 583 -32.67 9.97 7.99
N ARG A 584 -31.57 9.71 7.26
CA ARG A 584 -30.65 10.76 6.78
C ARG A 584 -30.26 10.56 5.32
N ASN A 585 -30.06 11.66 4.60
CA ASN A 585 -29.45 11.62 3.26
C ASN A 585 -27.93 11.49 3.40
N LEU A 586 -27.30 10.71 2.52
CA LEU A 586 -25.85 10.49 2.53
C LEU A 586 -25.05 11.81 2.44
N ILE A 587 -25.57 12.81 1.74
CA ILE A 587 -24.86 14.09 1.60
C ILE A 587 -24.94 14.93 2.87
N ASP A 588 -26.06 14.86 3.62
CA ASP A 588 -26.18 15.50 4.92
C ASP A 588 -25.22 14.87 5.94
N ILE A 589 -25.01 13.55 5.84
CA ILE A 589 -24.00 12.85 6.65
C ILE A 589 -22.61 13.43 6.36
N LEU A 590 -22.21 13.52 5.08
CA LEU A 590 -20.91 14.11 4.70
C LEU A 590 -20.75 15.55 5.18
N ARG A 591 -21.80 16.37 5.09
CA ARG A 591 -21.81 17.73 5.62
C ARG A 591 -21.61 17.75 7.14
N ASN A 592 -22.35 16.91 7.87
CA ASN A 592 -22.23 16.85 9.34
C ASN A 592 -20.83 16.42 9.76
N VAL A 593 -20.26 15.42 9.08
CA VAL A 593 -18.90 14.95 9.33
C VAL A 593 -17.88 16.04 9.02
N ASP A 594 -18.01 16.77 7.90
CA ASP A 594 -17.15 17.92 7.61
C ASP A 594 -17.33 19.06 8.62
N TYR A 595 -18.53 19.28 9.14
CA TYR A 595 -18.73 20.25 10.21
C TYR A 595 -17.94 19.89 11.48
N TRP A 596 -17.93 18.60 11.86
CA TRP A 596 -17.21 18.12 13.05
C TRP A 596 -15.70 17.98 12.86
N THR A 597 -15.23 17.65 11.65
CA THR A 597 -13.82 17.31 11.37
C THR A 597 -13.10 18.38 10.54
N ASN A 598 -13.83 19.13 9.73
CA ASN A 598 -13.33 20.04 8.69
C ASN A 598 -12.37 19.34 7.71
N PHE A 599 -12.64 18.09 7.32
CA PHE A 599 -11.75 17.30 6.47
C PHE A 599 -11.59 17.92 5.07
N THR A 600 -12.58 18.65 4.56
CA THR A 600 -12.52 19.27 3.22
C THR A 600 -11.44 20.33 3.10
N ARG A 601 -10.87 20.81 4.22
CA ARG A 601 -9.75 21.76 4.22
C ARG A 601 -8.54 21.27 3.45
N HIS A 602 -8.31 19.95 3.36
CA HIS A 602 -7.17 19.38 2.62
C HIS A 602 -7.29 19.53 1.10
N PHE A 603 -8.52 19.65 0.58
CA PHE A 603 -8.76 19.75 -0.85
C PHE A 603 -8.47 21.15 -1.38
N GLY A 604 -7.69 21.24 -2.46
CA GLY A 604 -7.26 22.49 -3.10
C GLY A 604 -6.19 22.27 -4.17
N PRO A 605 -5.79 23.32 -4.91
CA PRO A 605 -4.82 23.20 -6.01
C PRO A 605 -3.50 22.52 -5.60
N MET A 606 -2.87 21.78 -6.51
CA MET A 606 -1.56 21.13 -6.27
C MET A 606 -0.45 22.12 -5.88
N SER A 607 -0.52 23.37 -6.37
CA SER A 607 0.43 24.43 -6.02
C SER A 607 0.33 24.91 -4.55
N GLY A 608 -0.65 24.41 -3.78
CA GLY A 608 -0.95 24.82 -2.40
C GLY A 608 -1.62 26.19 -2.30
N SER A 609 -2.03 26.77 -3.44
CA SER A 609 -2.69 28.07 -3.50
C SER A 609 -4.14 28.04 -2.98
N ASP A 610 -4.73 29.22 -2.85
CA ASP A 610 -6.15 29.36 -2.49
C ASP A 610 -6.99 28.82 -3.64
N PRO A 611 -8.05 28.02 -3.38
CA PRO A 611 -8.81 27.35 -4.42
C PRO A 611 -9.48 28.25 -5.46
N LYS A 612 -9.62 29.58 -5.28
CA LYS A 612 -10.32 30.47 -6.25
C LYS A 612 -11.68 29.92 -6.74
N LEU A 613 -12.34 29.08 -5.93
CA LEU A 613 -13.65 28.50 -6.20
C LEU A 613 -14.68 29.17 -5.30
N SER A 614 -15.82 29.55 -5.87
CA SER A 614 -16.98 29.95 -5.07
C SER A 614 -17.54 28.74 -4.33
N ARG A 615 -17.91 28.91 -3.04
CA ARG A 615 -18.48 27.84 -2.19
C ARG A 615 -17.66 26.54 -2.25
N ALA A 616 -16.35 26.64 -2.03
CA ALA A 616 -15.41 25.53 -2.23
C ALA A 616 -15.79 24.28 -1.41
N THR A 617 -16.17 24.43 -0.14
CA THR A 617 -16.58 23.32 0.73
C THR A 617 -17.77 22.54 0.16
N GLU A 618 -18.83 23.23 -0.27
CA GLU A 618 -20.01 22.60 -0.90
C GLU A 618 -19.61 21.79 -2.14
N ARG A 619 -18.74 22.35 -3.00
CA ARG A 619 -18.24 21.65 -4.19
C ARG A 619 -17.39 20.43 -3.85
N TYR A 620 -16.62 20.48 -2.78
CA TYR A 620 -15.81 19.35 -2.32
C TYR A 620 -16.68 18.22 -1.74
N LEU A 621 -17.72 18.55 -0.99
CA LEU A 621 -18.68 17.56 -0.48
C LEU A 621 -19.41 16.87 -1.63
N LEU A 622 -19.92 17.64 -2.60
CA LEU A 622 -20.57 17.10 -3.81
C LEU A 622 -19.62 16.23 -4.64
N THR A 623 -18.35 16.62 -4.74
CA THR A 623 -17.33 15.83 -5.45
C THR A 623 -17.04 14.52 -4.72
N SER A 624 -16.89 14.57 -3.38
CA SER A 624 -16.65 13.39 -2.54
C SER A 624 -17.80 12.40 -2.63
N PHE A 625 -19.05 12.89 -2.57
CA PHE A 625 -20.24 12.09 -2.81
C PHE A 625 -20.25 11.47 -4.22
N THR A 626 -20.00 12.27 -5.25
CA THR A 626 -20.07 11.84 -6.66
C THR A 626 -19.12 10.69 -6.96
N TYR A 627 -17.87 10.83 -6.56
CA TYR A 627 -16.84 9.83 -6.83
C TYR A 627 -16.88 8.67 -5.83
N GLY A 628 -17.20 8.91 -4.56
CA GLY A 628 -17.31 7.86 -3.55
C GLY A 628 -18.49 6.92 -3.78
N CYS A 629 -19.54 7.40 -4.44
CA CYS A 629 -20.69 6.59 -4.84
C CYS A 629 -20.61 6.05 -6.29
N ASN A 630 -19.51 6.29 -6.99
CA ASN A 630 -19.30 5.92 -8.40
C ASN A 630 -20.37 6.42 -9.40
N LEU A 631 -21.02 7.54 -9.11
CA LEU A 631 -22.08 8.10 -9.98
C LEU A 631 -21.51 8.64 -11.29
N GLY A 632 -20.28 9.15 -11.23
CA GLY A 632 -19.66 9.91 -12.31
C GLY A 632 -20.23 11.33 -12.43
N PRO A 633 -19.43 12.29 -12.93
CA PRO A 633 -19.76 13.72 -12.90
C PRO A 633 -21.01 14.07 -13.72
N THR A 634 -21.28 13.34 -14.80
CA THR A 634 -22.42 13.62 -15.69
C THR A 634 -23.76 13.25 -15.06
N GLN A 635 -23.86 12.07 -14.44
CA GLN A 635 -25.11 11.65 -13.79
C GLN A 635 -25.32 12.44 -12.50
N ALA A 636 -24.28 12.60 -11.67
CA ALA A 636 -24.38 13.37 -10.44
C ALA A 636 -24.91 14.79 -10.67
N ALA A 637 -24.36 15.52 -11.66
CA ALA A 637 -24.80 16.88 -11.99
C ALA A 637 -26.29 16.98 -12.38
N ARG A 638 -26.86 15.93 -13.01
CA ARG A 638 -28.30 15.90 -13.37
C ARG A 638 -29.22 15.88 -12.15
N HIS A 639 -28.76 15.30 -11.05
CA HIS A 639 -29.51 15.19 -9.79
C HIS A 639 -29.22 16.35 -8.81
N MET A 640 -28.35 17.29 -9.18
CA MET A 640 -27.96 18.44 -8.34
C MET A 640 -28.66 19.75 -8.75
N ARG A 641 -29.72 19.67 -9.57
CA ARG A 641 -30.58 20.80 -9.99
C ARG A 641 -29.83 22.07 -10.44
N GLY A 642 -28.69 21.91 -11.10
CA GLY A 642 -27.90 23.02 -11.65
C GLY A 642 -26.98 23.74 -10.65
N ILE A 643 -26.85 23.27 -9.40
CA ILE A 643 -25.91 23.83 -8.41
C ILE A 643 -24.46 23.70 -8.90
N VAL A 644 -24.14 22.58 -9.53
CA VAL A 644 -22.84 22.30 -10.14
C VAL A 644 -23.00 21.60 -11.49
N THR A 645 -22.07 21.88 -12.39
CA THR A 645 -21.95 21.22 -13.69
C THR A 645 -21.01 20.02 -13.64
N SER A 646 -21.15 19.10 -14.60
CA SER A 646 -20.25 17.95 -14.72
C SER A 646 -18.78 18.36 -14.93
N LYS A 647 -18.56 19.49 -15.64
CA LYS A 647 -17.22 20.06 -15.85
C LYS A 647 -16.61 20.55 -14.54
N GLU A 648 -17.38 21.20 -13.68
CA GLU A 648 -16.89 21.68 -12.38
C GLU A 648 -16.55 20.53 -11.43
N ILE A 649 -17.40 19.49 -11.34
CA ILE A 649 -17.08 18.29 -10.52
C ILE A 649 -15.80 17.62 -11.01
N SER A 650 -15.68 17.43 -12.33
CA SER A 650 -14.48 16.82 -12.90
C SER A 650 -13.24 17.69 -12.73
N PHE A 651 -13.38 19.01 -12.84
CA PHE A 651 -12.31 19.97 -12.58
C PHE A 651 -11.82 19.85 -11.13
N VAL A 652 -12.72 19.86 -10.15
CA VAL A 652 -12.39 19.73 -8.73
C VAL A 652 -11.63 18.42 -8.46
N ASN A 653 -12.13 17.28 -8.94
CA ASN A 653 -11.45 16.00 -8.73
C ASN A 653 -10.04 15.94 -9.35
N ARG A 654 -9.86 16.49 -10.56
CA ARG A 654 -8.55 16.49 -11.24
C ARG A 654 -7.55 17.44 -10.60
N ARG A 655 -8.02 18.63 -10.18
CA ARG A 655 -7.15 19.77 -9.83
C ARG A 655 -6.97 19.98 -8.34
N HIS A 656 -8.00 19.64 -7.56
CA HIS A 656 -8.07 19.96 -6.13
C HIS A 656 -7.90 18.73 -5.23
N VAL A 657 -8.07 17.53 -5.78
CA VAL A 657 -8.00 16.28 -5.00
C VAL A 657 -6.87 15.40 -5.53
N SER A 658 -6.03 14.93 -4.62
CA SER A 658 -4.99 13.92 -4.84
C SER A 658 -5.19 12.78 -3.85
N VAL A 659 -4.52 11.65 -4.10
CA VAL A 659 -4.50 10.51 -3.18
C VAL A 659 -4.05 10.92 -1.77
N ASP A 660 -2.97 11.70 -1.66
CA ASP A 660 -2.46 12.16 -0.37
C ASP A 660 -3.46 13.04 0.38
N LYS A 661 -4.22 13.88 -0.33
CA LYS A 661 -5.25 14.74 0.27
C LYS A 661 -6.46 13.94 0.76
N LEU A 662 -6.83 12.87 0.04
CA LEU A 662 -7.87 11.95 0.50
C LEU A 662 -7.42 11.18 1.75
N ASN A 663 -6.17 10.72 1.78
CA ASN A 663 -5.61 10.09 2.99
C ASN A 663 -5.61 11.05 4.19
N ALA A 664 -5.19 12.31 4.00
CA ALA A 664 -5.23 13.31 5.06
C ALA A 664 -6.65 13.61 5.56
N ALA A 665 -7.64 13.65 4.64
CA ALA A 665 -9.05 13.80 5.00
C ALA A 665 -9.60 12.58 5.75
N LEU A 666 -9.22 11.37 5.35
CA LEU A 666 -9.58 10.13 6.04
C LEU A 666 -9.02 10.11 7.47
N VAL A 667 -7.76 10.51 7.66
CA VAL A 667 -7.11 10.59 8.98
C VAL A 667 -7.89 11.49 9.93
N ASP A 668 -8.39 12.65 9.47
CA ASP A 668 -9.20 13.51 10.34
C ASP A 668 -10.51 12.87 10.80
N ILE A 669 -11.17 12.12 9.90
CA ILE A 669 -12.42 11.41 10.22
C ILE A 669 -12.12 10.29 11.22
N ILE A 670 -11.08 9.50 10.98
CA ILE A 670 -10.66 8.39 11.85
C ILE A 670 -10.25 8.90 13.24
N ASN A 671 -9.44 9.97 13.31
CA ASN A 671 -9.00 10.52 14.59
C ASN A 671 -10.18 11.09 15.37
N ARG A 672 -11.14 11.74 14.71
CA ARG A 672 -12.34 12.23 15.40
C ARG A 672 -13.24 11.08 15.87
N TYR A 673 -13.36 10.02 15.07
CA TYR A 673 -14.03 8.78 15.44
C TYR A 673 -13.42 8.16 16.71
N ASN A 674 -12.09 8.10 16.79
CA ASN A 674 -11.34 7.49 17.89
C ASN A 674 -11.54 8.21 19.25
N VAL A 675 -12.01 9.46 19.25
CA VAL A 675 -12.31 10.20 20.49
C VAL A 675 -13.61 9.70 21.16
N LEU A 676 -14.51 9.06 20.39
CA LEU A 676 -15.75 8.54 20.95
C LEU A 676 -15.49 7.32 21.83
N LYS A 677 -16.31 7.13 22.87
CA LYS A 677 -16.17 6.01 23.81
C LYS A 677 -16.73 4.69 23.27
N LEU A 678 -17.79 4.73 22.47
CA LEU A 678 -18.47 3.54 21.96
C LEU A 678 -17.54 2.59 21.17
N PRO A 679 -16.62 3.08 20.30
CA PRO A 679 -15.65 2.24 19.61
C PRO A 679 -14.79 1.34 20.52
N SER A 680 -14.45 1.83 21.73
CA SER A 680 -13.63 1.08 22.71
C SER A 680 -14.31 -0.17 23.28
N ILE A 681 -15.61 -0.35 23.01
CA ILE A 681 -16.35 -1.55 23.39
C ILE A 681 -16.10 -2.68 22.39
N TRP A 682 -15.89 -2.36 21.11
CA TRP A 682 -15.65 -3.35 20.05
C TRP A 682 -14.18 -3.80 19.96
N GLY A 683 -13.24 -2.87 20.15
CA GLY A 683 -11.81 -3.13 20.07
C GLY A 683 -11.00 -2.04 20.75
N ASP A 684 -9.70 -2.28 20.92
CA ASP A 684 -8.76 -1.33 21.52
C ASP A 684 -7.89 -0.62 20.46
N GLY A 685 -8.08 -0.92 19.17
CA GLY A 685 -7.34 -0.32 18.08
C GLY A 685 -5.94 -0.92 17.87
N THR A 686 -5.59 -1.98 18.59
CA THR A 686 -4.28 -2.65 18.48
C THR A 686 -4.22 -3.69 17.36
N THR A 687 -5.39 -4.10 16.86
CA THR A 687 -5.54 -5.12 15.83
C THR A 687 -6.25 -4.58 14.59
N ALA A 688 -5.76 -4.98 13.42
CA ALA A 688 -6.41 -4.74 12.16
C ALA A 688 -6.45 -6.02 11.33
N ALA A 689 -7.35 -6.07 10.37
CA ALA A 689 -7.44 -7.15 9.42
C ALA A 689 -7.40 -6.59 7.99
N ALA A 690 -6.83 -7.37 7.08
CA ALA A 690 -6.56 -6.98 5.72
C ALA A 690 -7.18 -7.95 4.72
N ASP A 691 -7.89 -7.41 3.74
CA ASP A 691 -8.56 -8.18 2.69
C ASP A 691 -8.66 -7.38 1.38
N GLY A 692 -8.78 -8.11 0.27
CA GLY A 692 -8.90 -7.56 -1.07
C GLY A 692 -10.25 -7.89 -1.71
N THR A 693 -10.98 -6.87 -2.17
CA THR A 693 -12.23 -7.03 -2.93
C THR A 693 -12.05 -6.69 -4.40
N LYS A 694 -12.53 -7.55 -5.30
CA LYS A 694 -12.47 -7.30 -6.74
C LYS A 694 -13.51 -6.28 -7.20
N TYR A 695 -13.06 -5.32 -8.02
CA TYR A 695 -13.89 -4.40 -8.80
C TYR A 695 -13.70 -4.66 -10.30
N GLU A 696 -14.77 -4.47 -11.07
CA GLU A 696 -14.72 -4.52 -12.53
C GLU A 696 -14.12 -3.22 -13.11
N LEU A 697 -13.27 -3.36 -14.13
CA LEU A 697 -12.57 -2.25 -14.77
C LEU A 697 -12.79 -2.26 -16.28
N TYR A 698 -12.61 -1.10 -16.91
CA TYR A 698 -12.37 -1.06 -18.35
C TYR A 698 -11.06 -1.77 -18.71
N GLU A 699 -11.06 -2.43 -19.87
CA GLU A 699 -10.01 -3.41 -20.25
C GLU A 699 -8.76 -2.79 -20.91
N GLU A 700 -8.77 -1.48 -21.21
CA GLU A 700 -7.69 -0.80 -21.97
C GLU A 700 -6.66 -0.13 -21.05
N ASN A 701 -6.21 -0.83 -20.00
CA ASN A 701 -5.15 -0.35 -19.10
C ASN A 701 -4.22 -1.49 -18.67
N LEU A 702 -3.06 -1.14 -18.11
CA LEU A 702 -2.04 -2.10 -17.68
C LEU A 702 -2.44 -2.87 -16.41
N LEU A 703 -3.36 -2.34 -15.59
CA LEU A 703 -3.77 -2.92 -14.29
C LEU A 703 -4.89 -3.95 -14.41
N SER A 704 -5.69 -3.89 -15.47
CA SER A 704 -6.82 -4.79 -15.71
C SER A 704 -6.31 -6.19 -16.03
N GLU A 705 -6.56 -7.10 -15.10
CA GLU A 705 -6.15 -8.50 -15.21
C GLU A 705 -7.31 -9.43 -14.92
N TYR A 706 -7.25 -10.62 -15.53
CA TYR A 706 -8.27 -11.64 -15.35
C TYR A 706 -8.10 -12.33 -14.00
N HIS A 707 -9.10 -12.24 -13.13
CA HIS A 707 -9.04 -12.87 -11.81
C HIS A 707 -9.58 -14.31 -11.85
N ILE A 708 -8.73 -15.29 -11.56
CA ILE A 708 -9.07 -16.73 -11.64
C ILE A 708 -10.16 -17.12 -10.62
N ARG A 709 -10.11 -16.60 -9.38
CA ARG A 709 -11.07 -16.95 -8.30
C ARG A 709 -12.42 -16.24 -8.42
N TYR A 710 -12.50 -15.10 -9.10
CA TYR A 710 -13.73 -14.29 -9.19
C TYR A 710 -14.35 -14.28 -10.60
N GLY A 711 -13.61 -14.71 -11.64
CA GLY A 711 -14.04 -14.68 -13.04
C GLY A 711 -14.09 -13.26 -13.61
N GLY A 712 -13.45 -13.03 -14.77
CA GLY A 712 -13.49 -11.74 -15.49
C GLY A 712 -12.33 -10.77 -15.17
N TYR A 713 -12.24 -9.69 -15.95
CA TYR A 713 -11.21 -8.64 -15.83
C TYR A 713 -11.54 -7.62 -14.74
N GLY A 714 -10.53 -7.12 -14.03
CA GLY A 714 -10.73 -6.15 -12.96
C GLY A 714 -9.46 -5.77 -12.20
N GLY A 715 -9.64 -5.07 -11.08
CA GLY A 715 -8.60 -4.77 -10.09
C GLY A 715 -9.10 -5.10 -8.68
N ILE A 716 -8.21 -5.10 -7.69
CA ILE A 716 -8.52 -5.40 -6.30
C ILE A 716 -8.40 -4.11 -5.49
N ALA A 717 -9.47 -3.74 -4.78
CA ALA A 717 -9.42 -2.73 -3.73
C ALA A 717 -9.02 -3.45 -2.43
N TYR A 718 -7.82 -3.15 -1.95
CA TYR A 718 -7.25 -3.74 -0.76
C TYR A 718 -7.45 -2.80 0.43
N HIS A 719 -7.98 -3.30 1.55
CA HIS A 719 -8.31 -2.50 2.73
C HIS A 719 -7.66 -3.05 3.99
N HIS A 720 -7.32 -2.17 4.93
CA HIS A 720 -7.10 -2.51 6.34
C HIS A 720 -8.22 -1.94 7.18
N VAL A 721 -8.86 -2.79 7.98
CA VAL A 721 -9.96 -2.38 8.88
C VAL A 721 -9.57 -2.74 10.31
N SER A 722 -9.70 -1.77 11.22
CA SER A 722 -9.47 -1.98 12.65
C SER A 722 -10.53 -2.89 13.25
N ASP A 723 -10.21 -3.55 14.35
CA ASP A 723 -11.19 -4.13 15.27
C ASP A 723 -12.29 -3.16 15.76
N THR A 724 -12.02 -1.86 15.74
CA THR A 724 -13.02 -0.80 15.97
C THR A 724 -13.87 -0.50 14.73
N TYR A 725 -13.98 -1.39 13.74
CA TYR A 725 -14.82 -1.27 12.54
C TYR A 725 -14.51 -0.11 11.57
N VAL A 726 -13.41 0.63 11.74
CA VAL A 726 -13.05 1.75 10.84
C VAL A 726 -11.95 1.33 9.85
N ALA A 727 -12.07 1.75 8.59
CA ALA A 727 -11.02 1.50 7.59
C ALA A 727 -9.85 2.49 7.78
N LEU A 728 -8.65 1.94 7.98
CA LEU A 728 -7.43 2.70 8.25
C LEU A 728 -6.62 2.99 6.98
N PHE A 729 -6.65 2.06 6.03
CA PHE A 729 -5.86 2.13 4.82
C PHE A 729 -6.60 1.48 3.66
N SER A 730 -6.34 2.02 2.45
CA SER A 730 -6.75 1.38 1.22
C SER A 730 -5.78 1.63 0.06
N HIS A 731 -5.73 0.67 -0.86
CA HIS A 731 -4.94 0.78 -2.08
C HIS A 731 -5.57 -0.03 -3.22
N PHE A 732 -5.43 0.47 -4.45
CA PHE A 732 -5.96 -0.22 -5.62
C PHE A 732 -4.84 -0.95 -6.37
N ILE A 733 -4.97 -2.26 -6.52
CA ILE A 733 -3.92 -3.14 -7.04
C ILE A 733 -4.44 -3.93 -8.25
N SER A 734 -3.54 -4.33 -9.17
CA SER A 734 -3.89 -5.22 -10.28
C SER A 734 -4.26 -6.62 -9.78
N CYS A 735 -5.22 -7.27 -10.44
CA CYS A 735 -5.52 -8.69 -10.16
C CYS A 735 -4.26 -9.54 -10.41
N GLY A 736 -4.01 -10.55 -9.58
CA GLY A 736 -2.82 -11.42 -9.71
C GLY A 736 -1.53 -10.87 -9.10
N THR A 737 -1.54 -9.62 -8.61
CA THR A 737 -0.46 -9.10 -7.76
C THR A 737 -0.48 -9.81 -6.42
N TRP A 738 0.69 -10.10 -5.86
CA TRP A 738 0.78 -10.70 -4.54
C TRP A 738 0.42 -9.67 -3.45
N GLU A 739 -0.73 -9.82 -2.80
CA GLU A 739 -1.32 -8.84 -1.86
C GLU A 739 -0.49 -8.64 -0.60
N ALA A 740 0.30 -9.66 -0.21
CA ALA A 740 1.08 -9.61 1.03
C ALA A 740 2.10 -8.47 1.08
N VAL A 741 2.49 -7.99 -0.11
CA VAL A 741 3.33 -6.83 -0.35
C VAL A 741 2.76 -5.55 0.29
N TYR A 742 1.42 -5.42 0.32
CA TYR A 742 0.72 -4.25 0.84
C TYR A 742 0.28 -4.38 2.30
N ILE A 743 0.39 -5.57 2.92
CA ILE A 743 0.07 -5.79 4.35
C ILE A 743 0.93 -4.87 5.23
N ILE A 744 2.23 -4.82 4.97
CA ILE A 744 3.16 -4.01 5.77
C ILE A 744 3.06 -2.53 5.38
N GLU A 745 2.93 -2.25 4.09
CA GLU A 745 2.88 -0.86 3.60
C GLU A 745 1.66 -0.10 4.14
N GLY A 746 0.51 -0.76 4.28
CA GLY A 746 -0.70 -0.12 4.81
C GLY A 746 -0.56 0.32 6.27
N LEU A 747 0.12 -0.46 7.11
CA LEU A 747 0.41 -0.07 8.49
C LEU A 747 1.41 1.07 8.56
N LEU A 748 2.49 1.02 7.77
CA LEU A 748 3.51 2.08 7.76
C LEU A 748 2.99 3.42 7.23
N LYS A 749 2.01 3.39 6.31
CA LYS A 749 1.39 4.61 5.75
C LYS A 749 0.21 5.13 6.57
N ASN A 750 -0.24 4.40 7.59
CA ASN A 750 -1.31 4.86 8.46
C ASN A 750 -0.80 5.98 9.38
N LEU A 751 -1.36 7.19 9.21
CA LEU A 751 -1.02 8.37 10.01
C LEU A 751 -2.10 8.71 11.05
N SER A 752 -3.10 7.84 11.24
CA SER A 752 -4.17 8.05 12.23
C SER A 752 -3.69 7.75 13.65
N ASP A 753 -4.47 8.17 14.64
CA ASP A 753 -4.18 7.93 16.06
C ASP A 753 -4.36 6.44 16.43
N ILE A 754 -5.09 5.67 15.60
CA ILE A 754 -5.24 4.23 15.73
C ILE A 754 -4.05 3.57 15.03
N GLN A 755 -3.13 2.99 15.80
CA GLN A 755 -1.88 2.39 15.31
C GLN A 755 -1.82 0.89 15.66
N PRO A 756 -2.42 0.00 14.84
CA PRO A 756 -2.40 -1.42 15.09
C PRO A 756 -0.99 -1.99 14.96
N HIS A 757 -0.59 -2.82 15.92
CA HIS A 757 0.66 -3.59 15.85
C HIS A 757 0.42 -5.07 15.49
N THR A 758 -0.85 -5.50 15.40
CA THR A 758 -1.24 -6.85 14.99
C THR A 758 -2.07 -6.79 13.71
N ILE A 759 -1.73 -7.62 12.72
CA ILE A 759 -2.41 -7.63 11.43
C ILE A 759 -2.84 -9.05 11.05
N HIS A 760 -4.12 -9.21 10.77
CA HIS A 760 -4.70 -10.42 10.22
C HIS A 760 -4.76 -10.31 8.71
N ALA A 761 -4.37 -11.35 7.99
CA ALA A 761 -4.38 -11.37 6.53
C ALA A 761 -4.91 -12.70 6.00
N ASP A 762 -5.35 -12.76 4.75
CA ASP A 762 -5.70 -14.03 4.09
C ASP A 762 -4.43 -14.89 3.85
N THR A 763 -4.61 -16.09 3.32
CA THR A 763 -3.57 -17.11 3.07
C THR A 763 -2.39 -16.57 2.25
N GLN A 764 -2.56 -15.51 1.45
CA GLN A 764 -1.46 -14.88 0.72
C GLN A 764 -0.33 -14.34 1.63
N GLY A 765 -0.64 -14.00 2.89
CA GLY A 765 0.33 -13.53 3.89
C GLY A 765 1.29 -14.59 4.45
N GLN A 766 1.17 -15.87 4.05
CA GLN A 766 1.94 -16.99 4.65
C GLN A 766 3.44 -17.04 4.31
N SER A 767 3.94 -16.12 3.49
CA SER A 767 5.31 -16.17 2.97
C SER A 767 6.36 -15.87 4.04
N THR A 768 7.47 -16.62 4.02
CA THR A 768 8.54 -16.46 5.01
C THR A 768 9.17 -15.06 4.99
N PRO A 769 9.53 -14.45 3.85
CA PRO A 769 9.97 -13.05 3.82
C PRO A 769 9.01 -12.05 4.47
N VAL A 770 7.69 -12.26 4.40
CA VAL A 770 6.71 -11.33 4.99
C VAL A 770 6.67 -11.50 6.50
N PHE A 771 6.73 -12.74 7.00
CA PHE A 771 6.88 -13.00 8.44
C PHE A 771 8.17 -12.37 8.99
N ALA A 772 9.29 -12.54 8.29
CA ALA A 772 10.57 -11.96 8.68
C ALA A 772 10.51 -10.43 8.71
N LEU A 773 10.04 -9.80 7.64
CA LEU A 773 9.97 -8.34 7.55
C LEU A 773 8.97 -7.76 8.57
N SER A 774 7.82 -8.41 8.78
CA SER A 774 6.84 -7.99 9.79
C SER A 774 7.45 -8.04 11.19
N HIS A 775 8.12 -9.14 11.52
CA HIS A 775 8.79 -9.30 12.82
C HIS A 775 9.84 -8.21 13.03
N MET A 776 10.71 -7.99 12.02
CA MET A 776 11.73 -6.95 12.12
C MET A 776 11.11 -5.57 12.32
N LEU A 777 9.97 -5.25 11.71
CA LEU A 777 9.26 -3.97 11.88
C LEU A 777 8.39 -3.88 13.16
N GLY A 778 8.43 -4.89 14.04
CA GLY A 778 7.61 -4.91 15.26
C GLY A 778 6.13 -5.25 15.03
N ILE A 779 5.78 -5.76 13.85
CA ILE A 779 4.41 -6.09 13.45
C ILE A 779 4.13 -7.58 13.69
N LYS A 780 3.07 -7.88 14.44
CA LYS A 780 2.60 -9.25 14.69
C LYS A 780 1.67 -9.71 13.58
N LEU A 781 2.21 -10.42 12.60
CA LEU A 781 1.46 -11.00 11.49
C LEU A 781 0.74 -12.29 11.90
N MET A 782 -0.59 -12.33 11.75
CA MET A 782 -1.44 -13.47 12.11
C MET A 782 -2.38 -13.87 10.96
N PRO A 783 -1.87 -14.56 9.92
CA PRO A 783 -2.66 -14.86 8.75
C PRO A 783 -3.61 -16.04 8.98
N ARG A 784 -4.79 -16.00 8.34
CA ARG A 784 -5.73 -17.12 8.28
C ARG A 784 -5.29 -18.09 7.17
N ILE A 785 -4.46 -19.07 7.52
CA ILE A 785 -3.88 -20.02 6.56
C ILE A 785 -4.86 -21.19 6.32
N ARG A 786 -5.35 -21.34 5.08
CA ARG A 786 -6.30 -22.41 4.71
C ARG A 786 -5.67 -23.82 4.78
N ASN A 787 -4.51 -24.01 4.16
CA ASN A 787 -3.83 -25.31 4.06
C ASN A 787 -2.60 -25.38 4.99
N TRP A 788 -2.75 -24.97 6.25
CA TRP A 788 -1.62 -24.91 7.19
C TRP A 788 -0.96 -26.26 7.45
N LYS A 789 -1.67 -27.37 7.21
CA LYS A 789 -1.16 -28.74 7.36
C LYS A 789 -0.05 -29.10 6.37
N ASP A 790 -0.04 -28.45 5.21
CA ASP A 790 0.96 -28.71 4.15
C ASP A 790 2.26 -27.95 4.42
N LEU A 791 2.28 -27.05 5.43
CA LEU A 791 3.44 -26.25 5.76
C LEU A 791 4.44 -27.04 6.61
N ASN A 792 5.72 -26.85 6.31
CA ASN A 792 6.80 -27.46 7.07
C ASN A 792 7.09 -26.64 8.34
N PHE A 793 7.14 -27.33 9.48
CA PHE A 793 7.65 -26.80 10.74
C PHE A 793 9.16 -27.08 10.81
N PHE A 794 9.91 -26.13 11.37
CA PHE A 794 11.37 -26.19 11.45
C PHE A 794 11.84 -26.31 12.90
N ARG A 795 12.82 -27.18 13.15
CA ARG A 795 13.42 -27.37 14.48
C ARG A 795 14.49 -26.29 14.74
N PRO A 796 14.73 -25.92 16.01
CA PRO A 796 15.87 -25.09 16.37
C PRO A 796 17.20 -25.73 15.97
N ASP A 797 17.38 -27.01 16.25
CA ASP A 797 18.55 -27.81 15.87
C ASP A 797 18.10 -29.20 15.42
N ASN A 798 18.95 -29.91 14.66
CA ASN A 798 18.68 -31.29 14.24
C ASN A 798 18.54 -32.27 15.42
N ASP A 799 19.22 -31.98 16.54
CA ASP A 799 19.21 -32.83 17.74
C ASP A 799 18.01 -32.59 18.66
N ALA A 800 17.17 -31.57 18.38
CA ALA A 800 16.01 -31.27 19.19
C ALA A 800 14.88 -32.30 18.93
N VAL A 801 14.47 -33.02 19.98
CA VAL A 801 13.41 -34.04 19.91
C VAL A 801 12.28 -33.70 20.89
N TYR A 802 11.03 -33.82 20.43
CA TYR A 802 9.83 -33.55 21.23
C TYR A 802 9.06 -34.84 21.53
N LYS A 803 8.26 -34.88 22.60
CA LYS A 803 7.60 -36.12 23.04
C LYS A 803 6.29 -36.39 22.31
N HIS A 804 5.52 -35.34 22.04
CA HIS A 804 4.16 -35.42 21.53
C HIS A 804 4.01 -34.81 20.13
N ILE A 805 4.76 -33.76 19.81
CA ILE A 805 4.61 -33.01 18.55
C ILE A 805 5.74 -33.20 17.54
N ASP A 806 6.64 -34.17 17.75
CA ASP A 806 7.86 -34.36 16.95
C ASP A 806 7.59 -34.55 15.45
N SER A 807 6.49 -35.25 15.13
CA SER A 807 6.09 -35.55 13.74
C SER A 807 5.77 -34.31 12.90
N LEU A 808 5.54 -33.14 13.52
CA LEU A 808 5.27 -31.89 12.81
C LEU A 808 6.50 -31.33 12.11
N PHE A 809 7.70 -31.60 12.66
CA PHE A 809 8.95 -30.97 12.25
C PHE A 809 9.68 -31.79 11.18
N LYS A 810 10.00 -31.15 10.05
CA LYS A 810 10.62 -31.83 8.89
C LYS A 810 12.07 -31.46 8.59
N ASP A 811 12.53 -30.31 9.08
CA ASP A 811 13.86 -29.77 8.78
C ASP A 811 14.32 -28.83 9.91
N ALA A 812 15.57 -28.38 9.90
CA ALA A 812 16.12 -27.43 10.88
C ALA A 812 16.39 -26.04 10.28
N ILE A 813 16.52 -25.03 11.14
CA ILE A 813 16.85 -23.67 10.75
C ILE A 813 18.35 -23.53 10.48
N ASP A 814 18.72 -22.81 9.42
CA ASP A 814 20.10 -22.43 9.13
C ASP A 814 20.41 -21.06 9.76
N TRP A 815 21.00 -21.09 10.95
CA TRP A 815 21.31 -19.89 11.74
C TRP A 815 22.45 -19.05 11.16
N GLU A 816 23.41 -19.67 10.45
CA GLU A 816 24.59 -18.99 9.90
C GLU A 816 24.19 -17.95 8.84
N LYS A 817 23.15 -18.26 8.04
CA LYS A 817 22.58 -17.31 7.06
C LYS A 817 22.00 -16.06 7.72
N ILE A 818 21.33 -16.21 8.86
CA ILE A 818 20.76 -15.07 9.60
C ILE A 818 21.89 -14.24 10.21
N GLN A 819 22.85 -14.90 10.85
CA GLN A 819 23.97 -14.23 11.51
C GLN A 819 24.85 -13.43 10.53
N THR A 820 25.16 -14.02 9.37
CA THR A 820 26.02 -13.42 8.34
C THR A 820 25.40 -12.16 7.73
N HIS A 821 24.09 -12.18 7.51
CA HIS A 821 23.35 -11.11 6.81
C HIS A 821 22.53 -10.21 7.75
N TRP A 822 22.76 -10.28 9.05
CA TRP A 822 22.05 -9.47 10.04
C TRP A 822 22.14 -7.96 9.76
N GLN A 823 23.33 -7.48 9.39
CA GLN A 823 23.52 -6.06 9.03
C GLN A 823 22.73 -5.66 7.79
N ASP A 824 22.68 -6.54 6.78
CA ASP A 824 21.93 -6.28 5.54
C ASP A 824 20.42 -6.24 5.81
N ILE A 825 19.91 -7.13 6.67
CA ILE A 825 18.50 -7.11 7.11
C ILE A 825 18.19 -5.77 7.78
N LEU A 826 19.03 -5.31 8.72
CA LEU A 826 18.81 -4.03 9.39
C LEU A 826 18.91 -2.83 8.46
N GLN A 827 19.88 -2.78 7.55
CA GLN A 827 20.01 -1.69 6.58
C GLN A 827 18.71 -1.52 5.78
N VAL A 828 18.14 -2.64 5.35
CA VAL A 828 16.90 -2.68 4.59
C VAL A 828 15.72 -2.20 5.43
N VAL A 829 15.59 -2.68 6.67
CA VAL A 829 14.48 -2.34 7.56
C VAL A 829 14.52 -0.87 7.96
N LEU A 830 15.71 -0.33 8.29
CA LEU A 830 15.91 1.09 8.58
C LEU A 830 15.62 1.97 7.34
N SER A 831 15.97 1.49 6.14
CA SER A 831 15.65 2.19 4.89
C SER A 831 14.14 2.27 4.65
N ILE A 832 13.38 1.25 5.08
CA ILE A 832 11.92 1.26 5.03
C ILE A 832 11.34 2.22 6.07
N GLN A 833 11.81 2.16 7.32
CA GLN A 833 11.31 3.04 8.39
C GLN A 833 11.54 4.52 8.10
N THR A 834 12.66 4.86 7.47
CA THR A 834 12.97 6.23 7.05
C THR A 834 12.27 6.66 5.76
N GLY A 835 11.52 5.76 5.11
CA GLY A 835 10.78 6.04 3.89
C GLY A 835 11.64 6.19 2.63
N LYS A 836 12.93 5.79 2.65
CA LYS A 836 13.78 5.83 1.44
C LYS A 836 13.36 4.79 0.40
N ILE A 837 12.83 3.65 0.84
CA ILE A 837 12.28 2.60 -0.03
C ILE A 837 10.95 2.09 0.52
N SER A 838 9.97 1.84 -0.36
CA SER A 838 8.72 1.19 0.05
C SER A 838 8.94 -0.31 0.32
N SER A 839 8.33 -0.80 1.40
CA SER A 839 8.27 -2.24 1.71
C SER A 839 7.69 -3.04 0.55
N ALA A 840 6.78 -2.46 -0.23
CA ALA A 840 6.14 -3.12 -1.35
C ALA A 840 7.09 -3.38 -2.54
N VAL A 841 8.00 -2.44 -2.81
CA VAL A 841 9.01 -2.59 -3.86
C VAL A 841 10.00 -3.69 -3.48
N LEU A 842 10.42 -3.70 -2.22
CA LEU A 842 11.37 -4.69 -1.71
C LEU A 842 10.74 -6.08 -1.63
N LEU A 843 9.52 -6.24 -1.09
CA LEU A 843 8.85 -7.53 -1.02
C LEU A 843 8.54 -8.12 -2.39
N ARG A 844 8.31 -7.30 -3.43
CA ARG A 844 8.22 -7.81 -4.81
C ARG A 844 9.53 -8.44 -5.27
N LYS A 845 10.67 -7.86 -4.89
CA LYS A 845 12.01 -8.37 -5.20
C LYS A 845 12.35 -9.62 -4.37
N LEU A 846 12.05 -9.59 -3.08
CA LEU A 846 12.22 -10.72 -2.15
C LEU A 846 11.15 -11.81 -2.32
N GLY A 847 10.03 -11.56 -2.99
CA GLY A 847 8.97 -12.57 -3.18
C GLY A 847 9.29 -13.58 -4.28
N ASN A 848 10.24 -13.25 -5.16
CA ASN A 848 10.67 -14.10 -6.25
C ASN A 848 11.92 -14.89 -5.84
N TYR A 849 11.85 -16.22 -5.95
CA TYR A 849 12.97 -17.10 -5.66
C TYR A 849 14.19 -16.71 -6.51
N SER A 850 15.16 -16.03 -5.90
CA SER A 850 16.49 -15.87 -6.47
C SER A 850 17.44 -16.84 -5.77
N ARG A 851 18.15 -17.62 -6.58
CA ARG A 851 19.27 -18.44 -6.10
C ARG A 851 20.48 -17.57 -5.73
N LYS A 852 20.54 -16.35 -6.25
CA LYS A 852 21.68 -15.44 -6.16
C LYS A 852 21.54 -14.46 -4.98
N ASN A 853 20.32 -14.05 -4.68
CA ASN A 853 20.05 -13.03 -3.67
C ASN A 853 20.22 -13.58 -2.25
N ARG A 854 21.39 -13.33 -1.66
CA ARG A 854 21.74 -13.75 -0.29
C ARG A 854 20.86 -13.09 0.77
N LEU A 855 20.44 -11.85 0.54
CA LEU A 855 19.50 -11.13 1.41
C LEU A 855 18.14 -11.84 1.44
N TYR A 856 17.64 -12.31 0.29
CA TYR A 856 16.41 -13.12 0.25
C TYR A 856 16.52 -14.39 1.09
N GLN A 857 17.65 -15.10 1.01
CA GLN A 857 17.86 -16.32 1.79
C GLN A 857 17.86 -16.03 3.30
N ALA A 858 18.46 -14.92 3.73
CA ALA A 858 18.45 -14.50 5.13
C ALA A 858 17.03 -14.18 5.63
N PHE A 859 16.24 -13.40 4.87
CA PHE A 859 14.82 -13.16 5.17
C PHE A 859 13.99 -14.45 5.13
N GLN A 860 14.36 -15.42 4.27
CA GLN A 860 13.67 -16.70 4.19
C GLN A 860 13.89 -17.53 5.47
N GLU A 861 15.12 -17.67 5.95
CA GLU A 861 15.43 -18.43 7.18
C GLU A 861 14.83 -17.76 8.42
N LEU A 862 15.01 -16.44 8.58
CA LEU A 862 14.36 -15.69 9.66
C LEU A 862 12.83 -15.89 9.64
N GLY A 863 12.25 -15.87 8.44
CA GLY A 863 10.83 -16.08 8.25
C GLY A 863 10.35 -17.48 8.60
N ARG A 864 11.19 -18.51 8.42
CA ARG A 864 10.89 -19.88 8.83
C ARG A 864 10.79 -20.00 10.35
N VAL A 865 11.67 -19.31 11.09
CA VAL A 865 11.62 -19.26 12.56
C VAL A 865 10.28 -18.68 13.02
N ILE A 866 9.98 -17.44 12.62
CA ILE A 866 8.79 -16.71 13.07
C ILE A 866 7.50 -17.41 12.63
N ARG A 867 7.45 -17.93 11.40
CA ARG A 867 6.29 -18.68 10.91
C ARG A 867 6.06 -19.96 11.71
N THR A 868 7.13 -20.68 12.06
CA THR A 868 7.00 -21.90 12.87
C THR A 868 6.47 -21.59 14.26
N VAL A 869 6.98 -20.53 14.91
CA VAL A 869 6.46 -20.03 16.20
C VAL A 869 4.97 -19.71 16.09
N PHE A 870 4.55 -18.98 15.06
CA PHE A 870 3.15 -18.67 14.82
C PHE A 870 2.29 -19.93 14.62
N LEU A 871 2.74 -20.89 13.81
CA LEU A 871 2.00 -22.13 13.56
C LEU A 871 1.83 -22.96 14.84
N LEU A 872 2.86 -23.05 15.67
CA LEU A 872 2.82 -23.72 16.98
C LEU A 872 1.78 -23.05 17.91
N GLN A 873 1.79 -21.72 18.00
CA GLN A 873 0.79 -20.96 18.76
C GLN A 873 -0.62 -21.14 18.19
N TYR A 874 -0.75 -21.15 16.85
CA TYR A 874 -2.02 -21.30 16.14
C TYR A 874 -2.67 -22.65 16.41
N ILE A 875 -1.91 -23.75 16.50
CA ILE A 875 -2.46 -25.07 16.81
C ILE A 875 -2.75 -25.25 18.30
N SER A 876 -1.99 -24.61 19.19
CA SER A 876 -2.17 -24.74 20.64
C SER A 876 -3.31 -23.89 21.19
N ASP A 877 -3.49 -22.66 20.71
CA ASP A 877 -4.38 -21.67 21.32
C ASP A 877 -5.71 -21.48 20.56
N MET A 878 -6.83 -21.83 21.21
CA MET A 878 -8.18 -21.58 20.67
C MET A 878 -8.54 -20.10 20.60
N LYS A 879 -8.18 -19.32 21.63
CA LYS A 879 -8.57 -17.91 21.71
C LYS A 879 -7.94 -17.13 20.56
N LEU A 880 -6.67 -17.41 20.26
CA LEU A 880 -5.97 -16.87 19.10
C LEU A 880 -6.73 -17.15 17.79
N ARG A 881 -7.22 -18.38 17.58
CA ARG A 881 -8.00 -18.74 16.36
C ARG A 881 -9.34 -18.01 16.29
N GLN A 882 -10.02 -17.85 17.43
CA GLN A 882 -11.28 -17.10 17.50
C GLN A 882 -11.06 -15.63 17.19
N GLN A 883 -10.00 -15.02 17.73
CA GLN A 883 -9.61 -13.64 17.43
C GLN A 883 -9.32 -13.43 15.94
N ILE A 884 -8.51 -14.31 15.32
CA ILE A 884 -8.23 -14.25 13.88
C ILE A 884 -9.54 -14.32 13.08
N THR A 885 -10.47 -15.21 13.46
CA THR A 885 -11.75 -15.36 12.76
C THR A 885 -12.64 -14.13 12.91
N ALA A 886 -12.73 -13.57 14.13
CA ALA A 886 -13.53 -12.38 14.41
C ALA A 886 -13.02 -11.18 13.60
N ALA A 887 -11.70 -10.93 13.60
CA ALA A 887 -11.10 -9.85 12.84
C ALA A 887 -11.32 -10.01 11.32
N THR A 888 -11.22 -11.22 10.78
CA THR A 888 -11.53 -11.46 9.35
C THR A 888 -12.98 -11.18 9.01
N ASN A 889 -13.92 -11.53 9.89
CA ASN A 889 -15.35 -11.27 9.66
C ASN A 889 -15.65 -9.76 9.62
N ILE A 890 -14.93 -8.93 10.39
CA ILE A 890 -15.10 -7.47 10.38
C ILE A 890 -14.75 -6.89 8.99
N VAL A 891 -13.63 -7.31 8.40
CA VAL A 891 -13.23 -6.81 7.08
C VAL A 891 -14.17 -7.33 5.99
N GLU A 892 -14.59 -8.61 6.06
CA GLU A 892 -15.58 -9.15 5.13
C GLU A 892 -16.90 -8.36 5.20
N ALA A 893 -17.35 -7.98 6.40
CA ALA A 893 -18.52 -7.12 6.60
C ALA A 893 -18.30 -5.69 6.07
N TYR A 894 -17.11 -5.12 6.30
CA TYR A 894 -16.75 -3.81 5.74
C TYR A 894 -16.79 -3.80 4.22
N ASN A 895 -16.26 -4.84 3.57
CA ASN A 895 -16.29 -4.96 2.11
C ASN A 895 -17.73 -5.01 1.56
N GLY A 896 -18.65 -5.65 2.29
CA GLY A 896 -20.09 -5.60 1.97
C GLY A 896 -20.69 -4.20 2.16
N PHE A 897 -20.33 -3.53 3.24
CA PHE A 897 -20.78 -2.18 3.61
C PHE A 897 -20.28 -1.11 2.63
N SER A 898 -18.99 -1.08 2.29
CA SER A 898 -18.39 -0.12 1.36
C SER A 898 -18.98 -0.26 -0.06
N LYS A 899 -19.19 -1.51 -0.50
CA LYS A 899 -19.85 -1.83 -1.77
C LYS A 899 -21.29 -1.32 -1.85
N TRP A 900 -22.01 -1.20 -0.73
CA TRP A 900 -23.36 -0.64 -0.70
C TRP A 900 -23.39 0.85 -1.11
N PHE A 901 -22.34 1.61 -0.80
CA PHE A 901 -22.21 3.01 -1.25
C PHE A 901 -21.78 3.11 -2.72
N PHE A 902 -21.18 2.06 -3.28
CA PHE A 902 -20.71 2.01 -4.65
C PHE A 902 -21.82 1.67 -5.67
N PHE A 903 -22.97 2.35 -5.59
CA PHE A 903 -24.17 2.02 -6.35
C PHE A 903 -24.23 2.63 -7.77
N GLY A 904 -23.37 3.61 -8.07
CA GLY A 904 -23.26 4.21 -9.40
C GLY A 904 -22.46 3.36 -10.40
N GLY A 905 -22.68 3.63 -11.70
CA GLY A 905 -21.85 3.05 -12.77
C GLY A 905 -21.90 1.52 -12.90
N PHE A 906 -22.95 0.88 -12.38
CA PHE A 906 -23.09 -0.59 -12.31
C PHE A 906 -21.94 -1.30 -11.58
N GLY A 907 -21.25 -0.59 -10.68
CA GLY A 907 -20.08 -1.13 -9.97
C GLY A 907 -18.80 -1.21 -10.80
N VAL A 908 -18.80 -0.71 -12.04
CA VAL A 908 -17.63 -0.68 -12.92
C VAL A 908 -16.88 0.64 -12.72
N ILE A 909 -15.56 0.54 -12.53
CA ILE A 909 -14.68 1.72 -12.54
C ILE A 909 -14.34 2.04 -14.00
N ALA A 910 -15.00 3.07 -14.53
CA ALA A 910 -14.91 3.50 -15.94
C ALA A 910 -13.72 4.44 -16.23
N ASN A 911 -12.58 4.25 -15.56
CA ASN A 911 -11.36 5.03 -15.80
C ASN A 911 -10.15 4.10 -15.96
N ASN A 912 -9.28 4.41 -16.90
CA ASN A 912 -8.06 3.66 -17.21
C ASN A 912 -6.81 4.23 -16.54
N ASP A 913 -6.90 5.42 -15.92
CA ASP A 913 -5.82 6.04 -15.15
C ASP A 913 -5.71 5.39 -13.76
N PRO A 914 -4.58 4.73 -13.42
CA PRO A 914 -4.33 4.17 -12.10
C PRO A 914 -4.57 5.14 -10.95
N ILE A 915 -4.19 6.40 -11.12
CA ILE A 915 -4.32 7.42 -10.06
C ILE A 915 -5.80 7.70 -9.80
N GLU A 916 -6.61 7.75 -10.85
CA GLU A 916 -8.05 7.98 -10.72
C GLU A 916 -8.78 6.74 -10.19
N GLN A 917 -8.32 5.53 -10.54
CA GLN A 917 -8.83 4.28 -9.95
C GLN A 917 -8.57 4.25 -8.44
N GLU A 918 -7.36 4.62 -8.01
CA GLU A 918 -7.01 4.70 -6.58
C GLU A 918 -7.82 5.78 -5.85
N LYS A 919 -8.01 6.96 -6.46
CA LYS A 919 -8.88 8.00 -5.89
C LYS A 919 -10.30 7.49 -5.67
N ILE A 920 -10.87 6.75 -6.62
CA ILE A 920 -12.24 6.23 -6.52
C ILE A 920 -12.42 5.33 -5.29
N VAL A 921 -11.47 4.42 -5.04
CA VAL A 921 -11.46 3.57 -3.83
C VAL A 921 -11.40 4.45 -2.57
N LYS A 922 -10.47 5.42 -2.54
CA LYS A 922 -10.30 6.31 -1.39
C LYS A 922 -11.50 7.23 -1.12
N TYR A 923 -12.20 7.68 -2.15
CA TYR A 923 -13.47 8.39 -1.97
C TYR A 923 -14.54 7.47 -1.40
N ASN A 924 -14.59 6.21 -1.83
CA ASN A 924 -15.55 5.25 -1.29
C ASN A 924 -15.30 4.99 0.20
N ASP A 925 -14.04 4.80 0.60
CA ASP A 925 -13.67 4.69 2.01
C ASP A 925 -13.98 5.96 2.80
N LEU A 926 -13.77 7.15 2.20
CA LEU A 926 -14.11 8.42 2.84
C LEU A 926 -15.60 8.49 3.14
N VAL A 927 -16.45 8.08 2.20
CA VAL A 927 -17.90 8.00 2.39
C VAL A 927 -18.25 6.94 3.44
N ALA A 928 -17.67 5.74 3.35
CA ALA A 928 -17.93 4.66 4.30
C ALA A 928 -17.53 5.04 5.73
N ASN A 929 -16.32 5.58 5.94
CA ASN A 929 -15.85 6.05 7.25
C ASN A 929 -16.66 7.24 7.77
N ALA A 930 -17.10 8.16 6.90
CA ALA A 930 -17.99 9.24 7.31
C ALA A 930 -19.33 8.70 7.83
N VAL A 931 -19.90 7.69 7.16
CA VAL A 931 -21.14 7.04 7.62
C VAL A 931 -20.91 6.24 8.90
N ILE A 932 -19.81 5.49 9.02
CA ILE A 932 -19.45 4.77 10.25
C ILE A 932 -19.37 5.75 11.43
N PHE A 933 -18.67 6.87 11.24
CA PHE A 933 -18.57 7.90 12.27
C PHE A 933 -19.92 8.48 12.65
N HIS A 934 -20.74 8.84 11.66
CA HIS A 934 -22.06 9.40 11.91
C HIS A 934 -23.00 8.39 12.58
N ASN A 935 -23.00 7.13 12.15
CA ASN A 935 -23.76 6.05 12.77
C ASN A 935 -23.36 5.83 14.24
N VAL A 936 -22.07 5.93 14.59
CA VAL A 936 -21.65 5.83 15.99
C VAL A 936 -22.15 7.01 16.82
N VAL A 937 -22.22 8.21 16.26
CA VAL A 937 -22.81 9.37 16.93
C VAL A 937 -24.30 9.13 17.20
N ASP A 938 -25.07 8.80 16.17
CA ASP A 938 -26.52 8.54 16.32
C ASP A 938 -26.76 7.35 17.27
N LEU A 939 -25.97 6.28 17.17
CA LEU A 939 -26.06 5.12 18.06
C LEU A 939 -25.78 5.49 19.52
N THR A 940 -24.79 6.34 19.76
CA THR A 940 -24.47 6.82 21.12
C THR A 940 -25.65 7.57 21.73
N ASP A 941 -26.31 8.44 20.94
CA ASP A 941 -27.47 9.19 21.41
C ASP A 941 -28.69 8.28 21.64
N ILE A 942 -28.95 7.31 20.76
CA ILE A 942 -30.02 6.31 20.93
C ILE A 942 -29.81 5.49 22.21
N LEU A 943 -28.59 4.99 22.44
CA LEU A 943 -28.29 4.20 23.64
C LEU A 943 -28.47 5.03 24.92
N ARG A 944 -28.11 6.33 24.90
CA ARG A 944 -28.36 7.24 26.04
C ARG A 944 -29.84 7.41 26.31
N ASP A 945 -30.65 7.59 25.28
CA ASP A 945 -32.08 7.78 25.45
C ASP A 945 -32.79 6.49 25.91
N LEU A 946 -32.32 5.33 25.45
CA LEU A 946 -32.76 4.03 25.97
C LEU A 946 -32.41 3.86 27.46
N LEU A 947 -31.19 4.19 27.87
CA LEU A 947 -30.80 4.16 29.30
C LEU A 947 -31.65 5.12 30.14
N LYS A 948 -31.91 6.35 29.65
CA LYS A 948 -32.80 7.31 30.34
C LYS A 948 -34.23 6.79 30.45
N SER A 949 -34.69 6.00 29.49
CA SER A 949 -36.01 5.37 29.52
C SER A 949 -36.10 4.14 30.44
N GLY A 950 -35.00 3.76 31.09
CA GLY A 950 -34.92 2.62 32.01
C GLY A 950 -34.62 1.27 31.33
N TYR A 951 -34.19 1.28 30.07
CA TYR A 951 -33.80 0.05 29.37
C TYR A 951 -32.47 -0.49 29.95
N LEU A 952 -32.42 -1.79 30.27
CA LEU A 952 -31.21 -2.44 30.77
C LEU A 952 -30.31 -2.81 29.60
N ILE A 953 -29.12 -2.23 29.57
CA ILE A 953 -28.13 -2.46 28.50
C ILE A 953 -26.84 -2.94 29.15
N THR A 954 -26.41 -4.15 28.78
CA THR A 954 -25.12 -4.70 29.21
C THR A 954 -24.02 -4.39 28.20
N ARG A 955 -22.76 -4.45 28.64
CA ARG A 955 -21.62 -4.30 27.72
C ARG A 955 -21.59 -5.37 26.62
N GLU A 956 -21.99 -6.59 26.93
CA GLU A 956 -22.02 -7.70 25.96
C GLU A 956 -23.07 -7.47 24.86
N ASP A 957 -24.25 -6.93 25.21
CA ASP A 957 -25.28 -6.61 24.23
C ASP A 957 -24.83 -5.50 23.27
N VAL A 958 -24.12 -4.47 23.78
CA VAL A 958 -23.57 -3.39 22.95
C VAL A 958 -22.44 -3.89 22.05
N ALA A 959 -21.60 -4.80 22.54
CA ALA A 959 -20.52 -5.40 21.75
C ALA A 959 -21.04 -6.24 20.57
N ALA A 960 -22.31 -6.68 20.61
CA ALA A 960 -22.96 -7.37 19.51
C ALA A 960 -23.49 -6.43 18.40
N LEU A 961 -23.62 -5.13 18.68
CA LEU A 961 -24.01 -4.14 17.69
C LEU A 961 -22.84 -3.83 16.74
N SER A 962 -23.14 -3.27 15.57
CA SER A 962 -22.12 -2.82 14.62
C SER A 962 -22.47 -1.46 14.04
N PRO A 963 -21.48 -0.64 13.65
CA PRO A 963 -21.74 0.66 13.02
C PRO A 963 -22.13 0.54 11.54
N TYR A 964 -22.24 -0.67 10.97
CA TYR A 964 -22.49 -0.92 9.54
C TYR A 964 -23.98 -0.94 9.17
N MET A 965 -24.83 -0.23 9.92
CA MET A 965 -26.27 -0.14 9.67
C MET A 965 -26.54 0.80 8.48
N THR A 966 -27.36 0.36 7.52
CA THR A 966 -27.66 1.11 6.29
C THR A 966 -29.14 1.35 6.03
N SER A 967 -30.05 0.73 6.79
CA SER A 967 -31.50 0.76 6.55
C SER A 967 -32.09 2.17 6.61
N HIS A 968 -31.57 3.04 7.48
CA HIS A 968 -31.99 4.43 7.67
C HIS A 968 -31.40 5.42 6.65
N ILE A 969 -30.49 4.98 5.79
CA ILE A 969 -29.73 5.88 4.91
C ILE A 969 -30.38 6.01 3.54
N LYS A 970 -30.77 7.24 3.20
CA LYS A 970 -31.29 7.60 1.87
C LYS A 970 -30.13 7.87 0.92
N ARG A 971 -29.87 6.93 0.00
CA ARG A 971 -28.82 7.04 -1.04
C ARG A 971 -29.32 7.47 -2.43
N PHE A 972 -30.63 7.45 -2.67
CA PHE A 972 -31.25 7.85 -3.94
C PHE A 972 -32.13 9.09 -3.77
N GLY A 973 -32.26 9.90 -4.82
CA GLY A 973 -33.14 11.07 -4.84
C GLY A 973 -32.44 12.29 -5.44
N ASP A 974 -32.92 13.47 -5.08
CA ASP A 974 -32.24 14.72 -5.38
C ASP A 974 -31.11 14.97 -4.38
N TYR A 975 -29.97 15.45 -4.90
CA TYR A 975 -28.73 15.62 -4.16
C TYR A 975 -28.51 17.10 -3.85
N LEU A 976 -29.31 17.62 -2.94
CA LEU A 976 -29.24 19.01 -2.48
C LEU A 976 -28.54 19.07 -1.12
N ILE A 977 -27.63 20.04 -0.98
CA ILE A 977 -26.93 20.30 0.29
C ILE A 977 -27.45 21.59 0.88
N ASP A 978 -27.96 21.52 2.11
CA ASP A 978 -28.16 22.71 2.92
C ASP A 978 -26.92 22.97 3.79
N MET A 979 -26.20 24.04 3.52
CA MET A 979 -25.00 24.44 4.28
C MET A 979 -25.33 25.31 5.50
N GLU A 980 -26.58 25.73 5.70
CA GLU A 980 -26.98 26.60 6.81
C GLU A 980 -27.37 25.81 8.06
N THR A 981 -27.89 24.60 7.88
CA THR A 981 -28.22 23.70 9.00
C THR A 981 -26.97 23.26 9.75
N VAL A 982 -26.92 23.57 11.05
CA VAL A 982 -25.83 23.19 11.95
C VAL A 982 -26.20 21.88 12.68
N PRO A 983 -25.37 20.83 12.60
CA PRO A 983 -25.63 19.59 13.34
C PRO A 983 -25.45 19.77 14.85
N ASN A 984 -26.04 18.87 15.63
CA ASN A 984 -25.88 18.84 17.08
C ASN A 984 -24.41 18.76 17.48
N LEU A 985 -24.10 19.37 18.62
CA LEU A 985 -22.77 19.28 19.22
C LEU A 985 -22.54 17.85 19.73
N LEU A 986 -21.34 17.33 19.48
CA LEU A 986 -20.93 16.04 20.00
C LEU A 986 -20.69 16.16 21.51
N ASP A 987 -21.40 15.37 22.31
CA ASP A 987 -21.07 15.16 23.71
C ASP A 987 -20.08 14.00 23.82
N ASP A 988 -18.79 14.35 23.86
CA ASP A 988 -17.68 13.41 23.96
C ASP A 988 -17.58 12.74 25.35
N ASP A 989 -18.29 13.26 26.36
CA ASP A 989 -18.10 12.91 27.77
C ASP A 989 -19.21 12.05 28.37
N GLY A 990 -20.44 12.09 27.84
CA GLY A 990 -21.57 11.33 28.36
C GLY A 990 -21.25 9.83 28.49
N LEU A 991 -20.90 9.41 29.71
CA LEU A 991 -20.65 8.02 30.07
C LEU A 991 -21.91 7.21 29.77
N LEU A 992 -21.83 6.29 28.82
CA LEU A 992 -22.72 5.13 28.82
C LEU A 992 -22.33 4.31 30.06
N VAL A 993 -23.01 4.53 31.18
CA VAL A 993 -22.89 3.67 32.35
C VAL A 993 -23.64 2.39 32.02
N LEU A 994 -22.95 1.49 31.32
CA LEU A 994 -23.45 0.16 30.99
C LEU A 994 -23.33 -0.73 32.24
N VAL A 995 -24.32 -1.61 32.42
CA VAL A 995 -24.39 -2.55 33.55
C VAL A 995 -23.42 -3.73 33.33
#